data_AF-A0A6P2EL41-F1
#
_entry.id   AF-A0A6P2EL41-F1
#
_cell.length_a   1.000
_cell.length_b   1.000
_cell.length_c   1.000
_cell.angle_alpha   90.00
_cell.angle_beta   90.00
_cell.angle_gamma   90.00
#
_symmetry.space_group_name_H-M   'P 1'
#
loop_
_entity.id
_entity.type
_entity.pdbx_description
1 polymer ?
#
loop_
_entity_poly.entity_id
_entity_poly.type
_entity_poly.pdbx_seq_one_letter_code
_entity_poly.pdbx_strand_id
1 'polypeptide(L)'
;MQSSWQKTGVGDFKYHVGISSLTQVASREDRVCVLNILGGESSEVTPVSHAYSGGNVVFGTAPGKGGAVLETPIGEIPVFNNVRDGLAAGHRFNCGVVYLPPSAARDGVAELIRVNPELRKIFIITEKIAVHDAREIRAMGQQNGIDIFGANGLGVADSWNQVRIGGALGGDKPGDSLRPGSIAIFSNSGGFSTTIAQYLRMAGWGTTTVISSGKDVYIHYAAPEFAFALANDARSKAAVLYCEPGGYYELDAKFTKPVVACVVGRWKSKLTRAVGHAGAMAGGSDDALAKERWFMEKFGVDAIFTPDNPVFSAKGALVTNIAHIPAALTAVMRANASLPDFAPEGTLALKPWFGSDEGLDLPQELRPQVVEALAPYNEQVALLNTQIGGVVPRQAMKDASGASQMDAKTQVSSLHGTSMLDAATLALESNVALALLHDAGGENDRRLIAPAIAAHVNLHGRPELAAAQASREAGNAPNSVLAAAAAIVGPKRQQAAREALGFMLERFHAAGLGNEFGASLSDSFDIAQIDMAGAPALTSDTPDVRAQVLQAGVQARGGRSVFLRWLQSLPGHPTEAAVLAAISATLAWGPLSRKRISLLTAQNFPWWLQLFGTLIGASADAARHEEGRFCGIAQQQLLESASLGEIAFAALLGRTPGEADLFAFQTLVGLLLTNGPGAISAQGAKGAVSADGPEQPERVQLNKALIGFLTHTGYAHGGNGYEGIAFLIEQFKGSGLEDPGAPDHGVDLQALAAKAVDQYAQYKTRKKSAGSLDIAKLPGVNHPVFKDKPVNVDPREVFIAKLREARGDHNVFHDFYRALVQQLFDAGVSRNVYCVNVDAVIAALLLKMLWKPLQSGEIGERELETAAFTIFLYPRMLGCAAEIDDHLNRGRNMDTRTVASLCKFVA
;
A
#
# COMPACT_ATOMS: atom_id res chain seq x y z
N MET A 1 -27.39 -58.23 8.78
CA MET A 1 -27.98 -57.59 9.98
C MET A 1 -28.05 -56.09 9.73
N GLN A 2 -29.18 -55.57 9.26
CA GLN A 2 -29.47 -54.13 9.36
C GLN A 2 -29.65 -53.82 10.85
N SER A 3 -28.83 -52.95 11.43
CA SER A 3 -28.97 -52.58 12.84
C SER A 3 -30.30 -51.86 13.04
N SER A 4 -31.05 -52.21 14.09
CA SER A 4 -32.38 -51.71 14.47
C SER A 4 -32.48 -50.20 14.79
N TRP A 5 -31.51 -49.39 14.34
CA TRP A 5 -31.33 -47.98 14.70
C TRP A 5 -31.38 -47.01 13.50
N GLN A 6 -31.53 -47.52 12.27
CA GLN A 6 -31.59 -46.69 11.05
C GLN A 6 -33.02 -46.60 10.53
N LYS A 7 -33.52 -45.38 10.30
CA LYS A 7 -34.82 -45.15 9.64
C LYS A 7 -34.74 -45.60 8.19
N THR A 8 -35.81 -46.24 7.70
CA THR A 8 -35.92 -46.66 6.30
C THR A 8 -35.81 -45.45 5.38
N GLY A 9 -34.96 -45.54 4.35
CA GLY A 9 -34.82 -44.53 3.31
C GLY A 9 -35.46 -44.99 1.99
N VAL A 10 -35.28 -44.19 0.94
CA VAL A 10 -35.65 -44.56 -0.43
C VAL A 10 -34.55 -45.37 -1.09
N GLY A 11 -34.89 -46.19 -2.09
CA GLY A 11 -33.90 -46.98 -2.84
C GLY A 11 -33.17 -48.04 -2.02
N ASP A 12 -32.14 -48.65 -2.62
CA ASP A 12 -31.37 -49.76 -2.04
C ASP A 12 -30.10 -49.29 -1.29
N PHE A 13 -30.14 -48.10 -0.67
CA PHE A 13 -28.98 -47.56 0.04
C PHE A 13 -28.76 -48.28 1.38
N LYS A 14 -27.48 -48.51 1.73
CA LYS A 14 -27.07 -49.08 3.03
C LYS A 14 -27.22 -48.12 4.22
N TYR A 15 -27.78 -46.94 3.98
CA TYR A 15 -27.96 -45.82 4.89
C TYR A 15 -29.23 -45.06 4.47
N HIS A 16 -29.80 -44.25 5.36
CA HIS A 16 -30.96 -43.42 5.07
C HIS A 16 -30.65 -42.37 3.99
N VAL A 17 -31.55 -42.30 3.01
CA VAL A 17 -31.66 -41.22 2.02
C VAL A 17 -33.14 -40.88 1.95
N GLY A 18 -33.50 -39.61 2.13
CA GLY A 18 -34.89 -39.14 2.07
C GLY A 18 -35.28 -38.57 0.71
N ILE A 19 -34.30 -38.11 -0.08
CA ILE A 19 -34.51 -37.53 -1.41
C ILE A 19 -34.71 -38.62 -2.47
N SER A 20 -35.93 -38.76 -2.98
CA SER A 20 -36.25 -39.70 -4.07
C SER A 20 -36.12 -39.09 -5.47
N SER A 21 -36.22 -37.76 -5.60
CA SER A 21 -36.16 -37.03 -6.87
C SER A 21 -35.54 -35.65 -6.66
N LEU A 22 -34.88 -35.10 -7.69
CA LEU A 22 -34.22 -33.78 -7.61
C LEU A 22 -35.21 -32.64 -7.27
N THR A 23 -36.49 -32.79 -7.57
CA THR A 23 -37.55 -31.84 -7.19
C THR A 23 -37.67 -31.63 -5.68
N GLN A 24 -37.21 -32.59 -4.87
CA GLN A 24 -37.29 -32.53 -3.41
C GLN A 24 -36.08 -31.87 -2.76
N VAL A 25 -34.98 -31.67 -3.51
CA VAL A 25 -33.76 -31.04 -3.00
C VAL A 25 -34.05 -29.60 -2.56
N ALA A 26 -34.70 -28.83 -3.42
CA ALA A 26 -35.19 -27.47 -3.14
C ALA A 26 -36.59 -27.29 -3.74
N SER A 27 -37.59 -27.02 -2.89
CA SER A 27 -38.99 -26.89 -3.29
C SER A 27 -39.63 -25.64 -2.71
N ARG A 28 -40.76 -25.20 -3.28
CA ARG A 28 -41.52 -24.03 -2.79
C ARG A 28 -42.16 -24.25 -1.41
N GLU A 29 -42.27 -25.51 -1.00
CA GLU A 29 -42.79 -25.89 0.31
C GLU A 29 -41.73 -25.75 1.41
N ASP A 30 -40.46 -25.61 1.04
CA ASP A 30 -39.39 -25.47 2.02
C ASP A 30 -39.54 -24.18 2.82
N ARG A 31 -39.45 -24.33 4.14
CA ARG A 31 -39.43 -23.26 5.14
C ARG A 31 -38.13 -23.38 5.91
N VAL A 32 -37.36 -22.29 5.91
CA VAL A 32 -35.94 -22.30 6.28
C VAL A 32 -35.71 -21.55 7.60
N CYS A 33 -35.00 -22.19 8.52
CA CYS A 33 -34.36 -21.56 9.67
C CYS A 33 -32.86 -21.38 9.39
N VAL A 34 -32.35 -20.16 9.49
CA VAL A 34 -30.92 -19.84 9.28
C VAL A 34 -30.21 -19.64 10.63
N LEU A 35 -29.23 -20.49 10.93
CA LEU A 35 -28.39 -20.31 12.11
C LEU A 35 -27.32 -19.26 11.84
N ASN A 36 -27.17 -18.32 12.77
CA ASN A 36 -26.29 -17.15 12.67
C ASN A 36 -26.65 -16.20 11.52
N ILE A 37 -27.95 -15.90 11.34
CA ILE A 37 -28.48 -15.11 10.21
C ILE A 37 -27.88 -13.70 10.06
N LEU A 38 -27.41 -13.10 11.16
CA LEU A 38 -26.75 -11.79 11.20
C LEU A 38 -25.21 -11.86 11.10
N GLY A 39 -24.64 -13.02 10.75
CA GLY A 39 -23.23 -13.15 10.42
C GLY A 39 -22.90 -12.52 9.07
N GLY A 40 -21.64 -12.09 8.87
CA GLY A 40 -21.24 -11.30 7.69
C GLY A 40 -21.73 -11.85 6.35
N GLU A 41 -21.46 -13.14 6.07
CA GLU A 41 -21.90 -13.79 4.83
C GLU A 41 -23.42 -14.00 4.77
N SER A 42 -24.03 -14.50 5.85
CA SER A 42 -25.45 -14.83 5.85
C SER A 42 -26.35 -13.60 5.75
N SER A 43 -25.95 -12.45 6.31
CA SER A 43 -26.73 -11.22 6.23
C SER A 43 -26.80 -10.66 4.81
N GLU A 44 -25.83 -10.96 3.96
CA GLU A 44 -25.81 -10.54 2.55
C GLU A 44 -26.52 -11.56 1.65
N VAL A 45 -26.31 -12.86 1.89
CA VAL A 45 -26.86 -13.93 1.03
C VAL A 45 -28.33 -14.25 1.31
N THR A 46 -28.75 -14.16 2.58
CA THR A 46 -30.12 -14.54 3.00
C THR A 46 -31.19 -13.67 2.33
N PRO A 47 -31.08 -12.33 2.28
CA PRO A 47 -32.09 -11.48 1.62
C PRO A 47 -32.31 -11.84 0.16
N VAL A 48 -31.24 -12.07 -0.60
CA VAL A 48 -31.32 -12.46 -2.02
C VAL A 48 -31.96 -13.83 -2.18
N SER A 49 -31.57 -14.81 -1.34
CA SER A 49 -32.14 -16.17 -1.39
C SER A 49 -33.62 -16.18 -1.03
N HIS A 50 -34.00 -15.42 0.00
CA HIS A 50 -35.36 -15.26 0.47
C HIS A 50 -36.25 -14.64 -0.63
N ALA A 51 -35.78 -13.54 -1.23
CA ALA A 51 -36.49 -12.85 -2.31
C ALA A 51 -36.65 -13.72 -3.56
N TYR A 52 -35.57 -14.35 -4.02
CA TYR A 52 -35.61 -15.25 -5.18
C TYR A 52 -36.57 -16.41 -4.96
N SER A 53 -36.60 -16.98 -3.74
CA SER A 53 -37.43 -18.12 -3.36
C SER A 53 -38.87 -17.78 -2.98
N GLY A 54 -39.31 -16.54 -3.15
CA GLY A 54 -40.67 -16.11 -2.80
C GLY A 54 -40.98 -16.19 -1.30
N GLY A 55 -39.99 -15.97 -0.44
CA GLY A 55 -40.18 -15.83 1.01
C GLY A 55 -40.00 -17.11 1.82
N ASN A 56 -39.05 -18.00 1.46
CA ASN A 56 -38.88 -19.30 2.10
C ASN A 56 -38.23 -19.27 3.51
N VAL A 57 -37.46 -18.23 3.84
CA VAL A 57 -36.85 -18.08 5.18
C VAL A 57 -37.85 -17.54 6.18
N VAL A 58 -38.14 -18.31 7.23
CA VAL A 58 -39.19 -17.97 8.21
C VAL A 58 -38.69 -17.26 9.46
N PHE A 59 -37.45 -17.56 9.88
CA PHE A 59 -36.73 -16.86 10.94
C PHE A 59 -35.25 -17.26 10.90
N GLY A 60 -34.42 -16.55 11.65
CA GLY A 60 -33.04 -16.98 11.91
C GLY A 60 -32.63 -16.84 13.36
N THR A 61 -31.45 -17.34 13.71
CA THR A 61 -30.89 -17.22 15.05
C THR A 61 -29.63 -16.36 15.05
N ALA A 62 -29.42 -15.60 16.12
CA ALA A 62 -28.18 -14.90 16.40
C ALA A 62 -28.06 -14.74 17.94
N PRO A 63 -27.20 -15.54 18.60
CA PRO A 63 -27.06 -15.50 20.06
C PRO A 63 -26.75 -14.10 20.58
N GLY A 64 -27.51 -13.63 21.58
CA GLY A 64 -27.37 -12.31 22.18
C GLY A 64 -28.02 -11.16 21.38
N LYS A 65 -28.68 -11.47 20.25
CA LYS A 65 -29.36 -10.52 19.37
C LYS A 65 -30.83 -10.87 19.13
N GLY A 66 -31.45 -11.68 19.99
CA GLY A 66 -32.88 -11.97 19.92
C GLY A 66 -33.73 -10.71 19.99
N GLY A 67 -34.77 -10.63 19.15
CA GLY A 67 -35.64 -9.45 18.99
C GLY A 67 -35.21 -8.51 17.86
N ALA A 68 -34.04 -8.73 17.25
CA ALA A 68 -33.66 -8.06 16.02
C ALA A 68 -34.42 -8.59 14.80
N VAL A 69 -34.27 -7.90 13.67
CA VAL A 69 -34.78 -8.32 12.35
C VAL A 69 -33.67 -8.26 11.31
N LEU A 70 -33.76 -9.08 10.27
CA LEU A 70 -33.00 -8.92 9.04
C LEU A 70 -33.92 -8.36 7.96
N GLU A 71 -33.62 -7.16 7.45
CA GLU A 71 -34.36 -6.52 6.37
C GLU A 71 -34.11 -7.24 5.03
N THR A 72 -35.16 -7.42 4.23
CA THR A 72 -35.06 -7.96 2.87
C THR A 72 -35.97 -7.19 1.90
N PRO A 73 -35.77 -7.31 0.58
CA PRO A 73 -36.61 -6.64 -0.41
C PRO A 73 -38.10 -7.01 -0.36
N ILE A 74 -38.47 -8.11 0.29
CA ILE A 74 -39.86 -8.61 0.36
C ILE A 74 -40.40 -8.72 1.80
N GLY A 75 -39.72 -8.08 2.77
CA GLY A 75 -40.14 -8.05 4.17
C GLY A 75 -39.02 -8.36 5.16
N GLU A 76 -39.31 -8.20 6.44
CA GLU A 76 -38.38 -8.48 7.53
C GLU A 76 -38.42 -9.96 7.95
N ILE A 77 -37.25 -10.51 8.28
CA ILE A 77 -37.11 -11.86 8.86
C ILE A 77 -36.81 -11.71 10.36
N PRO A 78 -37.60 -12.30 11.27
CA PRO A 78 -37.36 -12.19 12.70
C PRO A 78 -36.13 -12.98 13.15
N VAL A 79 -35.41 -12.44 14.13
CA VAL A 79 -34.19 -13.03 14.69
C VAL A 79 -34.38 -13.39 16.16
N PHE A 80 -34.04 -14.64 16.51
CA PHE A 80 -34.14 -15.18 17.86
C PHE A 80 -32.76 -15.56 18.43
N ASN A 81 -32.67 -15.79 19.73
CA ASN A 81 -31.39 -16.21 20.33
C ASN A 81 -31.03 -17.65 19.98
N ASN A 82 -32.03 -18.52 19.83
CA ASN A 82 -31.88 -19.95 19.56
C ASN A 82 -33.11 -20.48 18.79
N VAL A 83 -33.07 -21.73 18.31
CA VAL A 83 -34.12 -22.32 17.46
C VAL A 83 -35.41 -22.56 18.26
N ARG A 84 -35.29 -22.93 19.53
CA ARG A 84 -36.43 -23.19 20.41
C ARG A 84 -37.30 -21.95 20.59
N ASP A 85 -36.69 -20.78 20.75
CA ASP A 85 -37.39 -19.50 20.89
C ASP A 85 -38.23 -19.20 19.64
N GLY A 86 -37.68 -19.40 18.44
CA GLY A 86 -38.41 -19.21 17.18
C GLY A 86 -39.60 -20.17 17.04
N LEU A 87 -39.44 -21.44 17.44
CA LEU A 87 -40.54 -22.41 17.46
C LEU A 87 -41.63 -22.03 18.48
N ALA A 88 -41.23 -21.55 19.66
CA ALA A 88 -42.14 -21.09 20.72
C ALA A 88 -42.92 -19.84 20.30
N ALA A 89 -42.32 -18.97 19.48
CA ALA A 89 -42.99 -17.84 18.85
C ALA A 89 -43.97 -18.22 17.72
N GLY A 90 -44.11 -19.53 17.42
CA GLY A 90 -45.10 -20.04 16.47
C GLY A 90 -44.56 -20.30 15.07
N HIS A 91 -43.28 -20.00 14.79
CA HIS A 91 -42.69 -20.32 13.49
C HIS A 91 -42.52 -21.83 13.32
N ARG A 92 -42.58 -22.31 12.07
CA ARG A 92 -42.39 -23.72 11.69
C ARG A 92 -41.48 -23.80 10.47
N PHE A 93 -40.62 -24.81 10.43
CA PHE A 93 -39.63 -24.97 9.37
C PHE A 93 -39.29 -26.45 9.16
N ASN A 94 -38.95 -26.82 7.93
CA ASN A 94 -38.53 -28.18 7.56
C ASN A 94 -37.06 -28.24 7.09
N CYS A 95 -36.40 -27.08 6.94
CA CYS A 95 -35.03 -26.95 6.47
C CYS A 95 -34.18 -26.10 7.43
N GLY A 96 -33.01 -26.61 7.83
CA GLY A 96 -32.00 -25.85 8.55
C GLY A 96 -30.86 -25.40 7.64
N VAL A 97 -30.39 -24.17 7.77
CA VAL A 97 -29.18 -23.66 7.09
C VAL A 97 -28.17 -23.22 8.15
N VAL A 98 -26.93 -23.69 8.02
CA VAL A 98 -25.88 -23.48 9.03
C VAL A 98 -24.79 -22.54 8.50
N TYR A 99 -24.74 -21.33 9.07
CA TYR A 99 -23.68 -20.32 8.89
C TYR A 99 -22.87 -20.12 10.19
N LEU A 100 -22.45 -21.20 10.82
CA LEU A 100 -21.67 -21.16 12.06
C LEU A 100 -20.17 -21.39 11.79
N PRO A 101 -19.27 -20.90 12.66
CA PRO A 101 -17.87 -21.29 12.61
C PRO A 101 -17.70 -22.82 12.68
N PRO A 102 -16.60 -23.39 12.13
CA PRO A 102 -16.42 -24.84 12.04
C PRO A 102 -16.57 -25.56 13.38
N SER A 103 -16.04 -24.97 14.45
CA SER A 103 -16.11 -25.51 15.82
C SER A 103 -17.52 -25.51 16.44
N ALA A 104 -18.48 -24.81 15.83
CA ALA A 104 -19.85 -24.69 16.32
C ALA A 104 -20.88 -25.37 15.40
N ALA A 105 -20.50 -25.76 14.19
CA ALA A 105 -21.42 -26.32 13.20
C ALA A 105 -22.11 -27.60 13.69
N ARG A 106 -21.38 -28.50 14.36
CA ARG A 106 -21.94 -29.73 14.93
C ARG A 106 -23.04 -29.45 15.94
N ASP A 107 -22.78 -28.53 16.87
CA ASP A 107 -23.73 -28.23 17.95
C ASP A 107 -24.98 -27.53 17.42
N GLY A 108 -24.83 -26.67 16.39
CA GLY A 108 -25.98 -26.10 15.67
C GLY A 108 -26.83 -27.15 14.96
N VAL A 109 -26.20 -28.15 14.31
CA VAL A 109 -26.91 -29.29 13.73
C VAL A 109 -27.64 -30.09 14.82
N ALA A 110 -26.98 -30.35 15.95
CA ALA A 110 -27.58 -31.08 17.06
C ALA A 110 -28.80 -30.33 17.64
N GLU A 111 -28.73 -29.00 17.75
CA GLU A 111 -29.87 -28.17 18.16
C GLU A 111 -31.04 -28.34 17.19
N LEU A 112 -30.82 -28.09 15.89
CA LEU A 112 -31.83 -28.21 14.85
C LEU A 112 -32.58 -29.55 14.93
N ILE A 113 -31.83 -30.65 15.01
CA ILE A 113 -32.39 -32.01 15.05
C ILE A 113 -33.15 -32.26 16.35
N ARG A 114 -32.63 -31.83 17.49
CA ARG A 114 -33.20 -32.16 18.80
C ARG A 114 -34.47 -31.39 19.11
N VAL A 115 -34.60 -30.16 18.64
CA VAL A 115 -35.73 -29.28 19.02
C VAL A 115 -36.84 -29.22 17.97
N ASN A 116 -36.56 -29.61 16.71
CA ASN A 116 -37.54 -29.57 15.64
C ASN A 116 -37.83 -30.97 15.05
N PRO A 117 -38.97 -31.59 15.38
CA PRO A 117 -39.36 -32.88 14.82
C PRO A 117 -39.79 -32.81 13.34
N GLU A 118 -40.06 -31.62 12.79
CA GLU A 118 -40.48 -31.41 11.39
C GLU A 118 -39.30 -31.30 10.42
N LEU A 119 -38.07 -31.27 10.94
CA LEU A 119 -36.84 -31.10 10.15
C LEU A 119 -36.62 -32.28 9.21
N ARG A 120 -36.35 -31.98 7.93
CA ARG A 120 -36.10 -32.97 6.88
C ARG A 120 -34.73 -32.83 6.22
N LYS A 121 -34.25 -31.58 6.10
CA LYS A 121 -33.02 -31.25 5.37
C LYS A 121 -32.17 -30.26 6.15
N ILE A 122 -30.86 -30.43 6.09
CA ILE A 122 -29.88 -29.47 6.63
C ILE A 122 -28.85 -29.13 5.55
N PHE A 123 -28.58 -27.85 5.37
CA PHE A 123 -27.56 -27.33 4.46
C PHE A 123 -26.44 -26.66 5.25
N ILE A 124 -25.23 -27.19 5.13
CA ILE A 124 -24.06 -26.70 5.86
C ILE A 124 -23.15 -25.96 4.88
N ILE A 125 -23.01 -24.65 5.09
CA ILE A 125 -22.20 -23.78 4.20
C ILE A 125 -20.75 -23.69 4.71
N THR A 126 -20.58 -23.81 6.02
CA THR A 126 -19.30 -23.76 6.73
C THR A 126 -18.23 -24.66 6.09
N GLU A 127 -17.04 -24.10 5.84
CA GLU A 127 -15.86 -24.83 5.36
C GLU A 127 -15.04 -25.41 6.53
N LYS A 128 -14.20 -26.42 6.27
CA LYS A 128 -13.17 -26.91 7.21
C LYS A 128 -13.77 -27.55 8.46
N ILE A 129 -14.88 -28.26 8.31
CA ILE A 129 -15.42 -29.05 9.41
C ILE A 129 -14.46 -30.20 9.72
N ALA A 130 -14.18 -30.40 11.01
CA ALA A 130 -13.34 -31.50 11.44
C ALA A 130 -13.96 -32.84 11.04
N VAL A 131 -13.15 -33.81 10.61
CA VAL A 131 -13.62 -35.15 10.22
C VAL A 131 -14.43 -35.81 11.34
N HIS A 132 -14.03 -35.60 12.59
CA HIS A 132 -14.76 -36.03 13.77
C HIS A 132 -16.22 -35.50 13.77
N ASP A 133 -16.37 -34.18 13.65
CA ASP A 133 -17.67 -33.51 13.70
C ASP A 133 -18.54 -33.88 12.50
N ALA A 134 -17.96 -34.00 11.30
CA ALA A 134 -18.67 -34.47 10.12
C ALA A 134 -19.24 -35.89 10.32
N ARG A 135 -18.49 -36.80 10.97
CA ARG A 135 -19.00 -38.15 11.27
C ARG A 135 -20.17 -38.12 12.24
N GLU A 136 -20.10 -37.30 13.29
CA GLU A 136 -21.20 -37.13 14.25
C GLU A 136 -22.43 -36.51 13.60
N ILE A 137 -22.24 -35.45 12.79
CA ILE A 137 -23.30 -34.82 11.99
C ILE A 137 -24.01 -35.86 11.11
N ARG A 138 -23.24 -36.67 10.36
CA ARG A 138 -23.80 -37.75 9.54
C ARG A 138 -24.59 -38.74 10.38
N ALA A 139 -24.04 -39.20 11.51
CA ALA A 139 -24.71 -40.16 12.38
C ALA A 139 -26.04 -39.62 12.93
N MET A 140 -26.06 -38.35 13.38
CA MET A 140 -27.28 -37.69 13.85
C MET A 140 -28.35 -37.60 12.77
N GLY A 141 -27.98 -37.19 11.54
CA GLY A 141 -28.92 -37.14 10.42
C GLY A 141 -29.50 -38.53 10.09
N GLN A 142 -28.66 -39.55 10.06
CA GLN A 142 -29.05 -40.93 9.75
C GLN A 142 -30.01 -41.53 10.79
N GLN A 143 -29.77 -41.30 12.08
CA GLN A 143 -30.66 -41.76 13.16
C GLN A 143 -32.03 -41.07 13.12
N ASN A 144 -32.09 -39.83 12.62
CA ASN A 144 -33.31 -39.03 12.62
C ASN A 144 -34.02 -39.00 11.28
N GLY A 145 -33.45 -39.56 10.22
CA GLY A 145 -34.02 -39.56 8.87
C GLY A 145 -33.98 -38.17 8.22
N ILE A 146 -32.83 -37.49 8.35
CA ILE A 146 -32.60 -36.12 7.88
C ILE A 146 -31.47 -36.15 6.86
N ASP A 147 -31.73 -35.61 5.67
CA ASP A 147 -30.72 -35.44 4.62
C ASP A 147 -29.83 -34.24 4.92
N ILE A 148 -28.52 -34.42 4.77
CA ILE A 148 -27.52 -33.39 5.04
C ILE A 148 -26.77 -33.08 3.74
N PHE A 149 -26.67 -31.79 3.41
CA PHE A 149 -25.96 -31.25 2.25
C PHE A 149 -24.78 -30.40 2.71
N GLY A 150 -23.72 -30.37 1.90
CA GLY A 150 -22.42 -29.81 2.28
C GLY A 150 -21.60 -30.83 3.09
N ALA A 151 -20.68 -30.41 3.97
CA ALA A 151 -20.28 -29.03 4.25
C ALA A 151 -19.49 -28.39 3.09
N ASN A 152 -18.98 -27.16 3.25
CA ASN A 152 -18.11 -26.52 2.26
C ASN A 152 -18.76 -26.37 0.86
N GLY A 153 -20.03 -25.98 0.81
CA GLY A 153 -20.77 -25.79 -0.44
C GLY A 153 -21.53 -24.47 -0.46
N LEU A 154 -21.92 -24.01 -1.65
CA LEU A 154 -22.82 -22.85 -1.81
C LEU A 154 -24.31 -23.24 -1.71
N GLY A 155 -24.62 -24.43 -1.19
CA GLY A 155 -25.99 -24.90 -1.05
C GLY A 155 -26.58 -25.46 -2.34
N VAL A 156 -27.89 -25.27 -2.52
CA VAL A 156 -28.66 -25.85 -3.62
C VAL A 156 -29.63 -24.85 -4.23
N ALA A 157 -29.98 -25.07 -5.49
CA ALA A 157 -31.03 -24.31 -6.15
C ALA A 157 -31.87 -25.16 -7.11
N ASP A 158 -33.13 -24.78 -7.28
CA ASP A 158 -34.04 -25.29 -8.30
C ASP A 158 -34.47 -24.11 -9.20
N SER A 159 -34.02 -24.12 -10.44
CA SER A 159 -34.22 -23.03 -11.40
C SER A 159 -35.68 -22.88 -11.81
N TRP A 160 -36.42 -23.98 -11.94
CA TRP A 160 -37.82 -23.97 -12.37
C TRP A 160 -38.73 -23.35 -11.31
N ASN A 161 -38.55 -23.74 -10.05
CA ASN A 161 -39.32 -23.23 -8.94
C ASN A 161 -38.79 -21.90 -8.41
N GLN A 162 -37.62 -21.47 -8.88
CA GLN A 162 -36.85 -20.32 -8.39
C GLN A 162 -36.54 -20.42 -6.91
N VAL A 163 -36.15 -21.61 -6.43
CA VAL A 163 -35.82 -21.80 -5.01
C VAL A 163 -34.32 -21.86 -4.85
N ARG A 164 -33.78 -21.13 -3.89
CA ARG A 164 -32.36 -21.16 -3.48
C ARG A 164 -32.26 -21.32 -1.97
N ILE A 165 -31.50 -22.32 -1.53
CA ILE A 165 -31.32 -22.65 -0.11
C ILE A 165 -29.84 -22.80 0.20
N GLY A 166 -29.38 -22.10 1.24
CA GLY A 166 -27.99 -22.15 1.67
C GLY A 166 -27.18 -20.93 1.21
N GLY A 167 -26.24 -21.15 0.29
CA GLY A 167 -25.25 -20.18 -0.17
C GLY A 167 -25.64 -19.39 -1.43
N ALA A 168 -24.66 -18.63 -1.93
CA ALA A 168 -24.84 -17.65 -3.00
C ALA A 168 -24.84 -18.25 -4.43
N LEU A 169 -25.46 -19.42 -4.64
CA LEU A 169 -25.58 -19.97 -6.00
C LEU A 169 -26.27 -18.96 -6.92
N GLY A 170 -25.62 -18.63 -8.03
CA GLY A 170 -26.11 -17.66 -9.02
C GLY A 170 -25.83 -16.19 -8.68
N GLY A 171 -25.09 -15.91 -7.59
CA GLY A 171 -24.73 -14.53 -7.19
C GLY A 171 -25.92 -13.70 -6.70
N ASP A 172 -25.83 -12.38 -6.86
CA ASP A 172 -26.85 -11.43 -6.39
C ASP A 172 -28.09 -11.39 -7.27
N LYS A 173 -27.98 -11.91 -8.50
CA LYS A 173 -29.08 -12.05 -9.47
C LYS A 173 -29.18 -13.50 -9.94
N PRO A 174 -29.73 -14.42 -9.11
CA PRO A 174 -29.69 -15.84 -9.39
C PRO A 174 -30.32 -16.21 -10.74
N GLY A 175 -31.36 -15.49 -11.17
CA GLY A 175 -32.05 -15.71 -12.44
C GLY A 175 -31.19 -15.55 -13.69
N ASP A 176 -30.06 -14.82 -13.62
CA ASP A 176 -29.19 -14.59 -14.78
C ASP A 176 -28.43 -15.86 -15.21
N SER A 177 -28.13 -16.74 -14.24
CA SER A 177 -27.38 -17.99 -14.45
C SER A 177 -28.23 -19.24 -14.20
N LEU A 178 -29.18 -19.20 -13.25
CA LEU A 178 -30.09 -20.29 -12.91
C LEU A 178 -31.36 -20.26 -13.79
N ARG A 179 -31.18 -20.27 -15.11
CA ARG A 179 -32.28 -20.23 -16.07
C ARG A 179 -32.95 -21.59 -16.17
N PRO A 180 -34.30 -21.70 -16.13
CA PRO A 180 -34.99 -22.98 -16.31
C PRO A 180 -34.62 -23.66 -17.63
N GLY A 181 -34.24 -24.93 -17.55
CA GLY A 181 -34.00 -25.80 -18.71
C GLY A 181 -33.98 -27.27 -18.31
N SER A 182 -33.16 -28.11 -18.97
CA SER A 182 -33.23 -29.57 -18.83
C SER A 182 -32.00 -30.22 -18.19
N ILE A 183 -31.02 -29.45 -17.69
CA ILE A 183 -29.73 -29.98 -17.22
C ILE A 183 -29.57 -29.85 -15.70
N ALA A 184 -29.33 -30.96 -15.02
CA ALA A 184 -28.95 -30.93 -13.60
C ALA A 184 -27.44 -30.71 -13.42
N ILE A 185 -27.02 -30.04 -12.35
CA ILE A 185 -25.61 -29.84 -12.03
C ILE A 185 -25.32 -30.39 -10.64
N PHE A 186 -24.29 -31.24 -10.54
CA PHE A 186 -23.73 -31.69 -9.27
C PHE A 186 -22.24 -31.35 -9.24
N SER A 187 -21.83 -30.46 -8.35
CA SER A 187 -20.46 -29.94 -8.32
C SER A 187 -19.86 -30.02 -6.93
N ASN A 188 -18.60 -30.45 -6.86
CA ASN A 188 -17.79 -30.33 -5.64
C ASN A 188 -17.36 -28.89 -5.34
N SER A 189 -17.40 -27.98 -6.32
CA SER A 189 -17.02 -26.58 -6.17
C SER A 189 -18.25 -25.67 -6.19
N GLY A 190 -18.36 -24.79 -5.19
CA GLY A 190 -19.35 -23.72 -5.13
C GLY A 190 -19.30 -22.81 -6.35
N GLY A 191 -18.16 -22.14 -6.58
CA GLY A 191 -18.02 -21.18 -7.67
C GLY A 191 -18.29 -21.79 -9.05
N PHE A 192 -17.76 -22.99 -9.32
CA PHE A 192 -17.98 -23.64 -10.61
C PHE A 192 -19.41 -24.12 -10.81
N SER A 193 -20.21 -24.30 -9.75
CA SER A 193 -21.65 -24.60 -9.91
C SER A 193 -22.35 -23.49 -10.70
N THR A 194 -22.03 -22.23 -10.41
CA THR A 194 -22.60 -21.06 -11.10
C THR A 194 -21.92 -20.80 -12.45
N THR A 195 -20.59 -20.95 -12.54
CA THR A 195 -19.88 -20.79 -13.81
C THR A 195 -20.34 -21.78 -14.86
N ILE A 196 -20.54 -23.06 -14.49
CA ILE A 196 -21.02 -24.09 -15.40
C ILE A 196 -22.44 -23.75 -15.88
N ALA A 197 -23.34 -23.33 -14.99
CA ALA A 197 -24.69 -22.91 -15.39
C ALA A 197 -24.64 -21.76 -16.43
N GLN A 198 -23.75 -20.79 -16.23
CA GLN A 198 -23.55 -19.70 -17.20
C GLN A 198 -22.99 -20.20 -18.54
N TYR A 199 -22.05 -21.15 -18.53
CA TYR A 199 -21.47 -21.72 -19.75
C TYR A 199 -22.50 -22.54 -20.53
N LEU A 200 -23.35 -23.28 -19.83
CA LEU A 200 -24.47 -24.01 -20.43
C LEU A 200 -25.46 -23.05 -21.10
N ARG A 201 -25.81 -21.95 -20.44
CA ARG A 201 -26.67 -20.90 -21.01
C ARG A 201 -26.10 -20.36 -22.32
N MET A 202 -24.79 -20.13 -22.39
CA MET A 202 -24.13 -19.66 -23.62
C MET A 202 -24.23 -20.65 -24.79
N ALA A 203 -24.52 -21.92 -24.53
CA ALA A 203 -24.79 -22.93 -25.56
C ALA A 203 -26.28 -23.28 -25.73
N GLY A 204 -27.18 -22.56 -25.07
CA GLY A 204 -28.63 -22.76 -25.18
C GLY A 204 -29.22 -23.78 -24.19
N TRP A 205 -28.47 -24.20 -23.17
CA TRP A 205 -28.93 -25.16 -22.16
C TRP A 205 -29.22 -24.48 -20.83
N GLY A 206 -30.42 -24.70 -20.29
CA GLY A 206 -30.79 -24.21 -18.95
C GLY A 206 -30.65 -25.30 -17.89
N THR A 207 -30.77 -24.91 -16.63
CA THR A 207 -30.63 -25.79 -15.48
C THR A 207 -31.96 -26.23 -14.88
N THR A 208 -32.00 -27.41 -14.28
CA THR A 208 -33.09 -27.89 -13.42
C THR A 208 -32.74 -27.66 -11.95
N THR A 209 -31.91 -28.54 -11.39
CA THR A 209 -31.43 -28.51 -10.02
C THR A 209 -29.91 -28.40 -10.01
N VAL A 210 -29.38 -27.45 -9.25
CA VAL A 210 -27.95 -27.19 -9.08
C VAL A 210 -27.59 -27.50 -7.64
N ILE A 211 -26.69 -28.46 -7.44
CA ILE A 211 -26.21 -28.88 -6.12
C ILE A 211 -24.72 -28.59 -6.01
N SER A 212 -24.37 -27.67 -5.10
CA SER A 212 -23.01 -27.54 -4.61
C SER A 212 -22.83 -28.49 -3.44
N SER A 213 -22.26 -29.66 -3.72
CA SER A 213 -22.00 -30.71 -2.73
C SER A 213 -20.89 -30.35 -1.74
N GLY A 214 -19.98 -29.48 -2.17
CA GLY A 214 -18.75 -29.15 -1.45
C GLY A 214 -17.68 -30.23 -1.53
N LYS A 215 -16.51 -29.94 -0.95
CA LYS A 215 -15.35 -30.85 -1.00
C LYS A 215 -14.58 -30.92 0.33
N ASP A 216 -15.32 -31.21 1.39
CA ASP A 216 -14.72 -31.72 2.63
C ASP A 216 -14.42 -33.23 2.51
N VAL A 217 -13.63 -33.77 3.44
CA VAL A 217 -13.22 -35.20 3.46
C VAL A 217 -14.45 -36.13 3.47
N TYR A 218 -15.51 -35.72 4.16
CA TYR A 218 -16.80 -36.40 4.20
C TYR A 218 -17.84 -35.62 3.39
N ILE A 219 -18.36 -36.22 2.33
CA ILE A 219 -19.48 -35.65 1.55
C ILE A 219 -20.77 -36.27 2.08
N HIS A 220 -21.70 -35.43 2.57
CA HIS A 220 -22.95 -35.92 3.16
C HIS A 220 -23.97 -36.37 2.11
N TYR A 221 -24.17 -35.60 1.04
CA TYR A 221 -25.02 -36.00 -0.09
C TYR A 221 -24.15 -36.18 -1.33
N ALA A 222 -23.88 -37.42 -1.72
CA ALA A 222 -22.84 -37.76 -2.67
C ALA A 222 -23.39 -38.14 -4.06
N ALA A 223 -22.47 -38.47 -4.98
CA ALA A 223 -22.81 -38.79 -6.37
C ALA A 223 -23.81 -39.95 -6.54
N PRO A 224 -23.80 -41.03 -5.73
CA PRO A 224 -24.79 -42.09 -5.83
C PRO A 224 -26.22 -41.62 -5.51
N GLU A 225 -26.40 -40.84 -4.44
CA GLU A 225 -27.69 -40.26 -4.07
C GLU A 225 -28.20 -39.30 -5.16
N PHE A 226 -27.29 -38.46 -5.70
CA PHE A 226 -27.60 -37.60 -6.84
C PHE A 226 -28.02 -38.40 -8.09
N ALA A 227 -27.29 -39.46 -8.44
CA ALA A 227 -27.58 -40.28 -9.61
C ALA A 227 -28.96 -40.96 -9.51
N PHE A 228 -29.32 -41.44 -8.32
CA PHE A 228 -30.65 -41.98 -8.04
C PHE A 228 -31.73 -40.92 -8.17
N ALA A 229 -31.58 -39.76 -7.52
CA ALA A 229 -32.55 -38.68 -7.60
C ALA A 229 -32.70 -38.13 -9.04
N LEU A 230 -31.61 -38.07 -9.81
CA LEU A 230 -31.58 -37.68 -11.22
C LEU A 230 -32.42 -38.62 -12.09
N ALA A 231 -32.33 -39.93 -11.86
CA ALA A 231 -33.12 -40.92 -12.58
C ALA A 231 -34.63 -40.66 -12.45
N ASN A 232 -35.06 -40.18 -11.28
CA ASN A 232 -36.46 -39.95 -10.92
C ASN A 232 -36.96 -38.53 -11.16
N ASP A 233 -36.15 -37.61 -11.70
CA ASP A 233 -36.60 -36.25 -12.06
C ASP A 233 -36.94 -36.14 -13.55
N ALA A 234 -38.22 -36.10 -13.88
CA ALA A 234 -38.68 -36.01 -15.27
C ALA A 234 -38.24 -34.72 -15.99
N ARG A 235 -37.92 -33.64 -15.25
CA ARG A 235 -37.47 -32.37 -15.84
C ARG A 235 -36.03 -32.46 -16.37
N SER A 236 -35.21 -33.27 -15.71
CA SER A 236 -33.79 -33.42 -16.01
C SER A 236 -33.57 -34.47 -17.09
N LYS A 237 -33.08 -34.04 -18.27
CA LYS A 237 -32.74 -34.92 -19.39
C LYS A 237 -31.30 -35.43 -19.32
N ALA A 238 -30.39 -34.64 -18.77
CA ALA A 238 -28.98 -34.98 -18.56
C ALA A 238 -28.42 -34.25 -17.35
N ALA A 239 -27.18 -34.57 -16.96
CA ALA A 239 -26.49 -33.86 -15.89
C ALA A 239 -25.03 -33.53 -16.21
N VAL A 240 -24.51 -32.50 -15.56
CA VAL A 240 -23.08 -32.18 -15.51
C VAL A 240 -22.56 -32.46 -14.11
N LEU A 241 -21.46 -33.22 -14.04
CA LEU A 241 -20.73 -33.47 -12.79
C LEU A 241 -19.39 -32.75 -12.81
N TYR A 242 -19.10 -31.93 -11.80
CA TYR A 242 -17.76 -31.36 -11.59
C TYR A 242 -17.09 -32.05 -10.42
N CYS A 243 -16.02 -32.80 -10.71
CA CYS A 243 -15.40 -33.73 -9.80
C CYS A 243 -13.94 -33.34 -9.51
N GLU A 244 -13.63 -33.25 -8.21
CA GLU A 244 -12.26 -33.06 -7.72
C GLU A 244 -11.67 -34.37 -7.17
N PRO A 245 -10.33 -34.52 -7.15
CA PRO A 245 -9.66 -35.68 -6.55
C PRO A 245 -10.06 -35.94 -5.10
N GLY A 246 -9.99 -37.21 -4.68
CA GLY A 246 -10.34 -37.67 -3.34
C GLY A 246 -11.76 -38.24 -3.23
N GLY A 247 -11.93 -39.32 -2.47
CA GLY A 247 -13.18 -40.04 -2.26
C GLY A 247 -13.55 -41.00 -3.40
N TYR A 248 -14.29 -42.06 -3.07
CA TYR A 248 -14.73 -43.10 -4.02
C TYR A 248 -16.19 -42.95 -4.47
N TYR A 249 -16.86 -41.86 -4.09
CA TYR A 249 -18.31 -41.71 -4.29
C TYR A 249 -18.72 -41.77 -5.76
N GLU A 250 -17.92 -41.21 -6.66
CA GLU A 250 -18.16 -41.19 -8.10
C GLU A 250 -17.99 -42.58 -8.74
N LEU A 251 -17.17 -43.46 -8.15
CA LEU A 251 -17.02 -44.85 -8.59
C LEU A 251 -18.32 -45.63 -8.39
N ASP A 252 -19.00 -45.41 -7.27
CA ASP A 252 -20.24 -46.13 -6.92
C ASP A 252 -21.49 -45.58 -7.62
N ALA A 253 -21.39 -44.41 -8.26
CA ALA A 253 -22.52 -43.77 -8.95
C ALA A 253 -22.94 -44.57 -10.21
N LYS A 254 -24.25 -44.82 -10.34
CA LYS A 254 -24.87 -45.50 -11.48
C LYS A 254 -25.84 -44.55 -12.17
N PHE A 255 -25.49 -44.10 -13.38
CA PHE A 255 -26.31 -43.17 -14.15
C PHE A 255 -27.19 -43.91 -15.15
N THR A 256 -28.48 -43.59 -15.15
CA THR A 256 -29.45 -44.06 -16.17
C THR A 256 -29.76 -42.99 -17.22
N LYS A 257 -29.32 -41.76 -16.98
CA LYS A 257 -29.44 -40.62 -17.89
C LYS A 257 -28.05 -40.15 -18.35
N PRO A 258 -27.93 -39.47 -19.50
CA PRO A 258 -26.64 -39.00 -19.99
C PRO A 258 -25.95 -38.03 -19.04
N VAL A 259 -24.62 -38.15 -18.92
CA VAL A 259 -23.80 -37.30 -18.04
C VAL A 259 -22.57 -36.76 -18.75
N VAL A 260 -22.25 -35.49 -18.55
CA VAL A 260 -20.92 -34.93 -18.82
C VAL A 260 -20.16 -34.79 -17.50
N ALA A 261 -19.07 -35.53 -17.35
CA ALA A 261 -18.20 -35.44 -16.18
C ALA A 261 -16.99 -34.55 -16.49
N CYS A 262 -16.75 -33.54 -15.66
CA CYS A 262 -15.54 -32.72 -15.68
C CYS A 262 -14.63 -33.10 -14.51
N VAL A 263 -13.51 -33.75 -14.81
CA VAL A 263 -12.53 -34.13 -13.79
C VAL A 263 -11.34 -33.19 -13.87
N VAL A 264 -11.04 -32.52 -12.76
CA VAL A 264 -9.95 -31.55 -12.67
C VAL A 264 -8.85 -32.00 -11.70
N GLY A 265 -7.78 -31.22 -11.59
CA GLY A 265 -6.82 -31.37 -10.49
C GLY A 265 -5.73 -32.41 -10.72
N ARG A 266 -5.43 -32.80 -11.96
CA ARG A 266 -4.27 -33.66 -12.30
C ARG A 266 -2.96 -33.19 -11.66
N TRP A 267 -2.75 -31.88 -11.59
CA TRP A 267 -1.55 -31.27 -10.99
C TRP A 267 -1.39 -31.56 -9.49
N LYS A 268 -2.48 -31.85 -8.76
CA LYS A 268 -2.44 -32.18 -7.32
C LYS A 268 -1.61 -33.43 -7.04
N SER A 269 -1.50 -34.35 -8.01
CA SER A 269 -0.63 -35.54 -7.91
C SER A 269 0.87 -35.24 -7.81
N LYS A 270 1.30 -34.02 -8.20
CA LYS A 270 2.70 -33.58 -8.19
C LYS A 270 3.10 -32.83 -6.91
N LEU A 271 2.19 -32.67 -5.96
CA LEU A 271 2.40 -31.88 -4.75
C LEU A 271 2.51 -32.74 -3.51
N THR A 272 3.45 -32.38 -2.62
CA THR A 272 3.67 -33.01 -1.32
C THR A 272 2.87 -32.35 -0.18
N ARG A 273 2.13 -31.28 -0.47
CA ARG A 273 1.26 -30.53 0.47
C ARG A 273 -0.18 -30.48 -0.05
N ALA A 274 -1.14 -30.56 0.87
CA ALA A 274 -2.55 -30.33 0.55
C ALA A 274 -2.77 -28.88 0.10
N VAL A 275 -3.52 -28.71 -1.00
CA VAL A 275 -3.82 -27.42 -1.65
C VAL A 275 -5.33 -27.29 -1.82
N GLY A 276 -5.91 -26.24 -1.23
CA GLY A 276 -7.35 -25.97 -1.28
C GLY A 276 -8.20 -27.00 -0.54
N HIS A 277 -9.37 -27.33 -1.10
CA HIS A 277 -10.38 -28.21 -0.51
C HIS A 277 -9.79 -29.50 0.11
N ALA A 278 -10.20 -29.82 1.33
CA ALA A 278 -9.56 -30.76 2.24
C ALA A 278 -9.62 -32.26 1.84
N GLY A 279 -10.18 -32.59 0.67
CA GLY A 279 -10.52 -33.98 0.30
C GLY A 279 -9.42 -34.84 -0.34
N ALA A 280 -8.29 -34.27 -0.80
CA ALA A 280 -7.27 -35.03 -1.54
C ALA A 280 -6.01 -35.30 -0.69
N MET A 281 -5.84 -36.54 -0.24
CA MET A 281 -4.59 -37.05 0.34
C MET A 281 -3.73 -37.67 -0.77
N ALA A 282 -2.44 -37.34 -0.82
CA ALA A 282 -1.52 -37.96 -1.78
C ALA A 282 -1.36 -39.47 -1.49
N GLY A 283 -1.44 -40.33 -2.52
CA GLY A 283 -1.19 -41.77 -2.44
C GLY A 283 -2.43 -42.69 -2.50
N GLY A 284 -3.64 -42.16 -2.60
CA GLY A 284 -4.88 -42.94 -2.80
C GLY A 284 -5.14 -43.34 -4.26
N SER A 285 -5.97 -44.37 -4.48
CA SER A 285 -6.43 -44.77 -5.84
C SER A 285 -7.70 -44.02 -6.28
N ASP A 286 -7.89 -42.81 -5.78
CA ASP A 286 -9.03 -41.91 -5.97
C ASP A 286 -8.59 -40.52 -6.50
N ASP A 287 -7.44 -40.49 -7.17
CA ASP A 287 -6.91 -39.30 -7.83
C ASP A 287 -7.70 -38.92 -9.10
N ALA A 288 -7.30 -37.81 -9.74
CA ALA A 288 -7.94 -37.34 -10.98
C ALA A 288 -7.94 -38.42 -12.07
N LEU A 289 -6.80 -39.10 -12.28
CA LEU A 289 -6.66 -40.11 -13.33
C LEU A 289 -7.52 -41.35 -13.07
N ALA A 290 -7.68 -41.76 -11.81
CA ALA A 290 -8.59 -42.83 -11.43
C ALA A 290 -10.04 -42.45 -11.73
N LYS A 291 -10.47 -41.24 -11.33
CA LYS A 291 -11.83 -40.75 -11.62
C LYS A 291 -12.09 -40.63 -13.12
N GLU A 292 -11.12 -40.15 -13.89
CA GLU A 292 -11.19 -40.16 -15.36
C GLU A 292 -11.44 -41.56 -15.91
N ARG A 293 -10.68 -42.58 -15.46
CA ARG A 293 -10.91 -43.98 -15.86
C ARG A 293 -12.32 -44.47 -15.49
N TRP A 294 -12.79 -44.16 -14.28
CA TRP A 294 -14.12 -44.57 -13.83
C TRP A 294 -15.23 -44.00 -14.72
N PHE A 295 -15.13 -42.73 -15.10
CA PHE A 295 -16.12 -42.12 -15.99
C PHE A 295 -16.00 -42.61 -17.45
N MET A 296 -14.77 -42.82 -17.96
CA MET A 296 -14.56 -43.41 -19.28
C MET A 296 -15.20 -44.80 -19.39
N GLU A 297 -15.01 -45.65 -18.37
CA GLU A 297 -15.64 -46.98 -18.30
C GLU A 297 -17.17 -46.88 -18.24
N LYS A 298 -17.73 -46.00 -17.40
CA LYS A 298 -19.19 -45.79 -17.29
C LYS A 298 -19.81 -45.34 -18.62
N PHE A 299 -19.10 -44.49 -19.37
CA PHE A 299 -19.59 -43.95 -20.63
C PHE A 299 -19.25 -44.85 -21.84
N GLY A 300 -18.33 -45.81 -21.68
CA GLY A 300 -17.86 -46.66 -22.77
C GLY A 300 -17.06 -45.89 -23.82
N VAL A 301 -16.20 -44.98 -23.38
CA VAL A 301 -15.29 -44.19 -24.23
C VAL A 301 -13.85 -44.45 -23.83
N ASP A 302 -12.90 -44.25 -24.75
CA ASP A 302 -11.47 -44.54 -24.57
C ASP A 302 -10.59 -43.29 -24.42
N ALA A 303 -11.16 -42.10 -24.62
CA ALA A 303 -10.46 -40.83 -24.52
C ALA A 303 -11.35 -39.68 -24.01
N ILE A 304 -10.70 -38.55 -23.71
CA ILE A 304 -11.31 -37.33 -23.18
C ILE A 304 -11.81 -36.48 -24.34
N PHE A 305 -12.98 -35.86 -24.16
CA PHE A 305 -13.54 -34.92 -25.11
C PHE A 305 -12.76 -33.60 -25.13
N THR A 306 -12.37 -33.17 -26.33
CA THR A 306 -12.01 -31.78 -26.63
C THR A 306 -12.83 -31.29 -27.83
N PRO A 307 -13.01 -29.96 -28.02
CA PRO A 307 -13.67 -29.43 -29.20
C PRO A 307 -13.04 -29.93 -30.51
N ASP A 308 -11.71 -30.07 -30.55
CA ASP A 308 -10.97 -30.53 -31.74
C ASP A 308 -10.98 -32.06 -31.91
N ASN A 309 -11.18 -32.81 -30.82
CA ASN A 309 -11.27 -34.27 -30.82
C ASN A 309 -12.48 -34.74 -29.97
N PRO A 310 -13.70 -34.70 -30.54
CA PRO A 310 -14.93 -34.93 -29.79
C PRO A 310 -15.17 -36.43 -29.54
N VAL A 311 -14.74 -36.94 -28.38
CA VAL A 311 -14.95 -38.33 -27.95
C VAL A 311 -16.09 -38.42 -26.93
N PHE A 312 -17.18 -39.10 -27.28
CA PHE A 312 -18.38 -39.22 -26.45
C PHE A 312 -19.24 -40.44 -26.85
N SER A 313 -20.22 -40.81 -26.02
CA SER A 313 -21.27 -41.77 -26.34
C SER A 313 -22.65 -41.23 -25.96
N ALA A 314 -23.73 -41.95 -26.28
CA ALA A 314 -25.07 -41.60 -25.79
C ALA A 314 -25.17 -41.60 -24.26
N LYS A 315 -24.29 -42.32 -23.56
CA LYS A 315 -24.24 -42.34 -22.09
C LYS A 315 -23.55 -41.11 -21.50
N GLY A 316 -22.64 -40.48 -22.22
CA GLY A 316 -21.90 -39.34 -21.67
C GLY A 316 -20.58 -39.02 -22.35
N ALA A 317 -19.88 -38.05 -21.76
CA ALA A 317 -18.54 -37.61 -22.14
C ALA A 317 -17.72 -37.22 -20.91
N LEU A 318 -16.40 -37.42 -20.99
CA LEU A 318 -15.44 -36.95 -19.99
C LEU A 318 -14.71 -35.71 -20.54
N VAL A 319 -14.63 -34.64 -19.77
CA VAL A 319 -13.82 -33.44 -20.05
C VAL A 319 -12.89 -33.15 -18.87
N THR A 320 -11.81 -32.42 -19.11
CA THR A 320 -10.89 -31.93 -18.06
C THR A 320 -10.84 -30.41 -17.95
N ASN A 321 -11.62 -29.72 -18.77
CA ASN A 321 -11.76 -28.27 -18.78
C ASN A 321 -13.25 -27.91 -18.81
N ILE A 322 -13.69 -27.07 -17.88
CA ILE A 322 -15.09 -26.64 -17.80
C ILE A 322 -15.57 -25.92 -19.07
N ALA A 323 -14.68 -25.25 -19.80
CA ALA A 323 -15.00 -24.57 -21.05
C ALA A 323 -15.43 -25.56 -22.16
N HIS A 324 -15.07 -26.85 -22.04
CA HIS A 324 -15.47 -27.88 -23.00
C HIS A 324 -16.84 -28.49 -22.67
N ILE A 325 -17.39 -28.27 -21.47
CA ILE A 325 -18.67 -28.84 -21.03
C ILE A 325 -19.80 -28.52 -22.01
N PRO A 326 -20.00 -27.27 -22.47
CA PRO A 326 -21.14 -26.96 -23.33
C PRO A 326 -21.10 -27.70 -24.67
N ALA A 327 -19.91 -27.83 -25.27
CA ALA A 327 -19.72 -28.57 -26.52
C ALA A 327 -19.94 -30.08 -26.32
N ALA A 328 -19.35 -30.66 -25.26
CA ALA A 328 -19.52 -32.07 -24.92
C ALA A 328 -20.98 -32.42 -24.63
N LEU A 329 -21.67 -31.59 -23.84
CA LEU A 329 -23.08 -31.79 -23.51
C LEU A 329 -23.94 -31.70 -24.76
N THR A 330 -23.71 -30.69 -25.61
CA THR A 330 -24.47 -30.54 -26.86
C THR A 330 -24.30 -31.76 -27.76
N ALA A 331 -23.10 -32.33 -27.85
CA ALA A 331 -22.84 -33.54 -28.63
C ALA A 331 -23.57 -34.78 -28.05
N VAL A 332 -23.46 -34.99 -26.73
CA VAL A 332 -24.15 -36.08 -26.02
C VAL A 332 -25.67 -35.96 -26.14
N MET A 333 -26.22 -34.75 -25.98
CA MET A 333 -27.65 -34.49 -26.08
C MET A 333 -28.17 -34.72 -27.50
N ARG A 334 -27.40 -34.34 -28.53
CA ARG A 334 -27.73 -34.62 -29.93
C ARG A 334 -27.78 -36.13 -30.21
N ALA A 335 -26.86 -36.91 -29.65
CA ALA A 335 -26.89 -38.38 -29.76
C ALA A 335 -28.12 -39.01 -29.08
N ASN A 336 -28.74 -38.29 -28.15
CA ASN A 336 -30.00 -38.66 -27.50
C ASN A 336 -31.21 -37.88 -28.08
N ALA A 337 -31.11 -37.43 -29.33
CA ALA A 337 -32.17 -36.73 -30.08
C ALA A 337 -32.78 -35.52 -29.34
N SER A 338 -31.97 -34.82 -28.53
CA SER A 338 -32.39 -33.63 -27.79
C SER A 338 -31.75 -32.36 -28.34
N LEU A 339 -32.56 -31.33 -28.56
CA LEU A 339 -32.13 -29.99 -28.96
C LEU A 339 -31.93 -29.09 -27.73
N PRO A 340 -31.11 -28.01 -27.83
CA PRO A 340 -30.98 -27.00 -26.80
C PRO A 340 -32.34 -26.45 -26.33
N ASP A 341 -32.44 -26.08 -25.06
CA ASP A 341 -33.67 -25.58 -24.44
C ASP A 341 -34.08 -24.21 -25.01
N PHE A 342 -33.10 -23.39 -25.42
CA PHE A 342 -33.29 -22.07 -26.01
C PHE A 342 -32.11 -21.71 -26.96
N ALA A 343 -32.23 -20.58 -27.66
CA ALA A 343 -31.16 -20.08 -28.54
C ALA A 343 -29.90 -19.71 -27.71
N PRO A 344 -28.69 -20.04 -28.17
CA PRO A 344 -27.44 -19.65 -27.51
C PRO A 344 -27.34 -18.13 -27.24
N GLU A 345 -26.90 -17.74 -26.05
CA GLU A 345 -26.78 -16.33 -25.64
C GLU A 345 -25.38 -16.03 -25.06
N GLY A 346 -24.59 -15.21 -25.76
CA GLY A 346 -23.24 -14.83 -25.33
C GLY A 346 -22.13 -15.70 -25.94
N THR A 347 -20.91 -15.60 -25.38
CA THR A 347 -19.73 -16.35 -25.85
C THR A 347 -18.69 -16.47 -24.74
N LEU A 348 -17.88 -17.54 -24.80
CA LEU A 348 -16.72 -17.77 -23.95
C LEU A 348 -15.42 -17.15 -24.50
N ALA A 349 -15.50 -16.43 -25.63
CA ALA A 349 -14.34 -15.75 -26.20
C ALA A 349 -13.74 -14.74 -25.21
N LEU A 350 -12.41 -14.70 -25.13
CA LEU A 350 -11.70 -13.70 -24.34
C LEU A 350 -11.96 -12.31 -24.93
N LYS A 351 -12.32 -11.36 -24.06
CA LYS A 351 -12.63 -9.96 -24.42
C LYS A 351 -11.80 -9.01 -23.56
N PRO A 352 -10.47 -8.97 -23.72
CA PRO A 352 -9.63 -8.12 -22.89
C PRO A 352 -9.89 -6.64 -23.21
N TRP A 353 -10.10 -5.81 -22.18
CA TRP A 353 -10.23 -4.35 -22.35
C TRP A 353 -8.88 -3.62 -22.32
N PHE A 354 -7.84 -4.32 -21.87
CA PHE A 354 -6.49 -3.80 -21.77
C PHE A 354 -5.51 -4.83 -22.33
N GLY A 355 -4.45 -4.34 -22.96
CA GLY A 355 -3.35 -5.16 -23.46
C GLY A 355 -2.04 -4.45 -23.17
N SER A 356 -1.07 -5.19 -22.64
CA SER A 356 0.33 -4.80 -22.58
C SER A 356 1.14 -5.99 -23.10
N ASP A 357 2.02 -5.74 -24.04
CA ASP A 357 3.06 -6.68 -24.42
C ASP A 357 4.36 -6.43 -23.65
N GLU A 358 4.39 -5.43 -22.74
CA GLU A 358 5.59 -4.97 -22.04
C GLU A 358 6.78 -4.66 -23.00
N GLY A 359 6.48 -4.30 -24.26
CA GLY A 359 7.46 -4.08 -25.31
C GLY A 359 8.04 -5.36 -25.93
N LEU A 360 7.43 -6.52 -25.69
CA LEU A 360 7.80 -7.79 -26.31
C LEU A 360 7.21 -7.90 -27.72
N ASP A 361 8.02 -8.31 -28.69
CA ASP A 361 7.54 -8.57 -30.05
C ASP A 361 6.88 -9.96 -30.16
N LEU A 362 5.57 -10.00 -29.90
CA LEU A 362 4.78 -11.24 -29.93
C LEU A 362 4.15 -11.50 -31.32
N PRO A 363 4.09 -12.77 -31.79
CA PRO A 363 3.30 -13.18 -32.95
C PRO A 363 1.82 -12.74 -32.85
N GLN A 364 1.17 -12.48 -33.98
CA GLN A 364 -0.20 -11.93 -34.02
C GLN A 364 -1.22 -12.81 -33.29
N GLU A 365 -1.03 -14.13 -33.30
CA GLU A 365 -1.91 -15.11 -32.65
C GLU A 365 -1.80 -15.08 -31.12
N LEU A 366 -0.69 -14.55 -30.59
CA LEU A 366 -0.42 -14.44 -29.15
C LEU A 366 -0.69 -13.02 -28.62
N ARG A 367 -0.86 -12.03 -29.51
CA ARG A 367 -1.21 -10.68 -29.11
C ARG A 367 -2.65 -10.66 -28.58
N PRO A 368 -2.88 -10.19 -27.34
CA PRO A 368 -4.24 -10.06 -26.82
C PRO A 368 -5.01 -9.07 -27.70
N GLN A 369 -6.10 -9.53 -28.31
CA GLN A 369 -6.97 -8.65 -29.10
C GLN A 369 -7.81 -7.80 -28.15
N VAL A 370 -7.31 -6.59 -27.85
CA VAL A 370 -8.04 -5.63 -27.03
C VAL A 370 -9.33 -5.24 -27.74
N VAL A 371 -10.45 -5.41 -27.06
CA VAL A 371 -11.76 -4.97 -27.52
C VAL A 371 -12.18 -3.74 -26.73
N GLU A 372 -13.07 -2.95 -27.31
CA GLU A 372 -13.66 -1.82 -26.59
C GLU A 372 -14.39 -2.32 -25.34
N ALA A 373 -14.15 -1.64 -24.21
CA ALA A 373 -14.88 -1.90 -22.99
C ALA A 373 -16.37 -1.57 -23.18
N LEU A 374 -17.25 -2.28 -22.47
CA LEU A 374 -18.69 -1.99 -22.54
C LEU A 374 -18.99 -0.68 -21.80
N ALA A 375 -19.97 0.09 -22.27
CA ALA A 375 -20.44 1.26 -21.54
C ALA A 375 -20.95 0.87 -20.13
N PRO A 376 -20.64 1.67 -19.09
CA PRO A 376 -19.95 2.96 -19.11
C PRO A 376 -18.41 2.89 -18.97
N TYR A 377 -17.81 1.71 -18.99
CA TYR A 377 -16.39 1.52 -18.68
C TYR A 377 -15.45 2.09 -19.77
N ASN A 378 -15.85 2.08 -21.04
CA ASN A 378 -15.07 2.70 -22.12
C ASN A 378 -14.85 4.20 -21.89
N GLU A 379 -15.91 4.93 -21.49
CA GLU A 379 -15.84 6.35 -21.17
C GLU A 379 -14.91 6.61 -19.97
N GLN A 380 -14.97 5.76 -18.95
CA GLN A 380 -14.10 5.87 -17.77
C GLN A 380 -12.63 5.61 -18.11
N VAL A 381 -12.34 4.63 -18.98
CA VAL A 381 -10.97 4.35 -19.45
C VAL A 381 -10.43 5.50 -20.28
N ALA A 382 -11.23 6.09 -21.18
CA ALA A 382 -10.83 7.25 -21.96
C ALA A 382 -10.47 8.44 -21.06
N LEU A 383 -11.32 8.75 -20.07
CA LEU A 383 -11.05 9.81 -19.10
C LEU A 383 -9.81 9.53 -18.24
N LEU A 384 -9.57 8.27 -17.86
CA LEU A 384 -8.37 7.89 -17.10
C LEU A 384 -7.09 8.10 -17.94
N ASN A 385 -7.16 7.89 -19.25
CA ASN A 385 -6.01 8.04 -20.15
C ASN A 385 -5.62 9.50 -20.38
N THR A 386 -6.52 10.47 -20.16
CA THR A 386 -6.18 11.90 -20.21
C THR A 386 -5.58 12.42 -18.90
N GLN A 387 -5.58 11.62 -17.83
CA GLN A 387 -5.04 12.04 -16.54
C GLN A 387 -3.52 11.96 -16.52
N ILE A 388 -2.91 13.03 -16.04
CA ILE A 388 -1.46 13.16 -15.88
C ILE A 388 -1.10 13.03 -14.39
N GLY A 389 -0.07 12.24 -14.09
CA GLY A 389 0.38 12.01 -12.70
C GLY A 389 -0.34 10.88 -11.97
N GLY A 390 0.15 10.59 -10.77
CA GLY A 390 -0.41 9.56 -9.90
C GLY A 390 -1.58 10.08 -9.05
N VAL A 391 -2.57 9.21 -8.82
CA VAL A 391 -3.64 9.41 -7.84
C VAL A 391 -3.47 8.38 -6.73
N VAL A 392 -3.27 8.86 -5.50
CA VAL A 392 -3.05 8.01 -4.33
C VAL A 392 -4.29 7.99 -3.43
N PRO A 393 -4.73 6.81 -2.94
CA PRO A 393 -5.86 6.73 -2.00
C PRO A 393 -5.59 7.49 -0.71
N ARG A 394 -6.55 8.31 -0.26
CA ARG A 394 -6.42 9.07 0.99
C ARG A 394 -6.55 8.18 2.23
N GLN A 395 -5.71 8.41 3.23
CA GLN A 395 -5.66 7.71 4.53
C GLN A 395 -5.36 8.65 5.70
N ALA A 396 -5.46 8.15 6.93
CA ALA A 396 -4.98 8.87 8.11
C ALA A 396 -3.45 8.88 8.14
N MET A 397 -2.86 10.03 8.51
CA MET A 397 -1.41 10.28 8.37
C MET A 397 -0.71 10.58 9.71
N LYS A 398 -1.42 10.38 10.83
CA LYS A 398 -0.82 10.40 12.17
C LYS A 398 0.12 9.19 12.29
N ASP A 399 1.39 9.46 12.57
CA ASP A 399 2.46 8.45 12.65
C ASP A 399 2.61 7.55 11.39
N ALA A 400 2.04 7.95 10.26
CA ALA A 400 2.09 7.23 8.99
C ALA A 400 2.59 8.13 7.87
N SER A 401 3.28 7.56 6.88
CA SER A 401 3.76 8.28 5.70
C SER A 401 3.94 7.35 4.51
N GLY A 402 3.63 7.87 3.33
CA GLY A 402 4.05 7.36 2.04
C GLY A 402 5.40 7.91 1.58
N ALA A 403 5.87 9.01 2.17
CA ALA A 403 7.17 9.61 1.90
C ALA A 403 8.28 8.96 2.73
N SER A 404 8.21 9.00 4.06
CA SER A 404 9.23 8.42 4.92
C SER A 404 8.82 7.11 5.58
N GLN A 405 9.79 6.23 5.79
CA GLN A 405 9.60 4.95 6.46
C GLN A 405 10.75 4.70 7.44
N MET A 406 10.47 3.93 8.48
CA MET A 406 11.48 3.45 9.41
C MET A 406 11.63 1.94 9.24
N ASP A 407 12.85 1.47 8.92
CA ASP A 407 13.13 0.04 8.91
C ASP A 407 13.09 -0.50 10.36
N ALA A 408 12.18 -1.44 10.62
CA ALA A 408 11.97 -1.96 11.98
C ALA A 408 13.20 -2.71 12.53
N LYS A 409 14.05 -3.29 11.67
CA LYS A 409 15.22 -4.07 12.07
C LYS A 409 16.44 -3.18 12.27
N THR A 410 16.72 -2.31 11.30
CA THR A 410 17.94 -1.50 11.29
C THR A 410 17.76 -0.16 11.98
N GLN A 411 16.52 0.34 12.11
CA GLN A 411 16.21 1.69 12.57
C GLN A 411 16.82 2.79 11.68
N VAL A 412 17.14 2.44 10.43
CA VAL A 412 17.52 3.40 9.40
C VAL A 412 16.25 3.85 8.71
N SER A 413 16.01 5.17 8.71
CA SER A 413 14.91 5.77 7.97
C SER A 413 15.20 5.79 6.47
N SER A 414 14.14 5.86 5.67
CA SER A 414 14.20 6.09 4.24
C SER A 414 13.22 7.17 3.81
N LEU A 415 13.48 7.78 2.66
CA LEU A 415 12.62 8.76 2.00
C LEU A 415 12.40 8.30 0.55
N HIS A 416 11.15 8.06 0.16
CA HIS A 416 10.75 7.51 -1.14
C HIS A 416 11.53 6.26 -1.56
N GLY A 417 11.89 5.42 -0.59
CA GLY A 417 12.65 4.18 -0.81
C GLY A 417 14.18 4.33 -0.75
N THR A 418 14.72 5.55 -0.73
CA THR A 418 16.16 5.81 -0.57
C THR A 418 16.50 5.85 0.92
N SER A 419 17.44 5.02 1.36
CA SER A 419 17.87 5.02 2.77
C SER A 419 18.59 6.33 3.12
N MET A 420 18.55 6.77 4.38
CA MET A 420 19.33 7.95 4.80
C MET A 420 20.85 7.76 4.64
N LEU A 421 21.33 6.50 4.57
CA LEU A 421 22.73 6.21 4.28
C LEU A 421 23.06 6.51 2.82
N ASP A 422 22.19 6.12 1.88
CA ASP A 422 22.37 6.43 0.46
C ASP A 422 22.20 7.92 0.21
N ALA A 423 21.19 8.54 0.84
CA ALA A 423 20.94 9.98 0.72
C ALA A 423 22.13 10.83 1.22
N ALA A 424 22.90 10.33 2.19
CA ALA A 424 24.13 10.95 2.68
C ALA A 424 25.25 11.01 1.63
N THR A 425 25.16 10.24 0.55
CA THR A 425 26.12 10.28 -0.56
C THR A 425 25.67 11.19 -1.71
N LEU A 426 24.46 11.74 -1.63
CA LEU A 426 23.88 12.58 -2.67
C LEU A 426 24.25 14.05 -2.46
N ALA A 427 24.38 14.77 -3.58
CA ALA A 427 24.45 16.22 -3.57
C ALA A 427 23.14 16.83 -3.03
N LEU A 428 23.19 18.06 -2.52
CA LEU A 428 22.02 18.74 -1.97
C LEU A 428 20.91 18.92 -3.01
N GLU A 429 21.26 19.17 -4.27
CA GLU A 429 20.33 19.23 -5.41
C GLU A 429 19.60 17.90 -5.62
N SER A 430 20.32 16.78 -5.53
CA SER A 430 19.74 15.45 -5.66
C SER A 430 18.83 15.11 -4.47
N ASN A 431 19.16 15.61 -3.27
CA ASN A 431 18.28 15.47 -2.11
C ASN A 431 17.02 16.34 -2.21
N VAL A 432 17.09 17.52 -2.86
CA VAL A 432 15.91 18.32 -3.23
C VAL A 432 15.02 17.56 -4.22
N ALA A 433 15.62 16.98 -5.27
CA ALA A 433 14.89 16.15 -6.22
C ALA A 433 14.25 14.94 -5.52
N LEU A 434 14.99 14.23 -4.67
CA LEU A 434 14.48 13.07 -3.95
C LEU A 434 13.25 13.43 -3.12
N ALA A 435 13.30 14.53 -2.38
CA ALA A 435 12.23 14.95 -1.47
C ALA A 435 10.94 15.38 -2.18
N LEU A 436 11.03 15.96 -3.39
CA LEU A 436 9.88 16.58 -4.06
C LEU A 436 9.45 15.87 -5.35
N LEU A 437 10.32 15.07 -5.94
CA LEU A 437 10.11 14.37 -7.22
C LEU A 437 10.15 12.84 -7.07
N HIS A 438 10.38 12.35 -5.85
CA HIS A 438 10.46 10.94 -5.48
C HIS A 438 11.60 10.18 -6.21
N ASP A 439 12.64 10.91 -6.64
CA ASP A 439 13.82 10.37 -7.32
C ASP A 439 14.99 11.36 -7.15
N ALA A 440 16.22 10.85 -6.99
CA ALA A 440 17.41 11.70 -6.80
C ALA A 440 17.79 12.53 -8.05
N GLY A 441 17.19 12.21 -9.20
CA GLY A 441 17.39 12.93 -10.44
C GLY A 441 18.76 12.68 -11.07
N GLY A 442 18.91 13.16 -12.30
CA GLY A 442 20.13 13.06 -13.08
C GLY A 442 21.00 14.32 -13.02
N GLU A 443 22.06 14.32 -13.81
CA GLU A 443 22.97 15.45 -13.95
C GLU A 443 22.27 16.72 -14.47
N ASN A 444 21.35 16.57 -15.43
CA ASN A 444 20.55 17.71 -15.92
C ASN A 444 19.69 18.32 -14.81
N ASP A 445 19.13 17.49 -13.93
CA ASP A 445 18.25 17.94 -12.86
C ASP A 445 19.02 18.80 -11.85
N ARG A 446 20.26 18.40 -11.52
CA ARG A 446 21.16 19.21 -10.69
C ARG A 446 21.49 20.57 -11.32
N ARG A 447 21.72 20.60 -12.64
CA ARG A 447 21.98 21.83 -13.41
C ARG A 447 20.78 22.79 -13.43
N LEU A 448 19.57 22.28 -13.22
CA LEU A 448 18.35 23.06 -13.17
C LEU A 448 17.97 23.49 -11.73
N ILE A 449 18.09 22.59 -10.76
CA ILE A 449 17.73 22.83 -9.36
C ILE A 449 18.62 23.90 -8.72
N ALA A 450 19.94 23.80 -8.92
CA ALA A 450 20.90 24.72 -8.32
C ALA A 450 20.61 26.21 -8.66
N PRO A 451 20.55 26.63 -9.94
CA PRO A 451 20.25 28.02 -10.27
C PRO A 451 18.83 28.44 -9.88
N ALA A 452 17.84 27.54 -9.95
CA ALA A 452 16.47 27.88 -9.57
C ALA A 452 16.32 28.21 -8.08
N ILE A 453 17.05 27.52 -7.20
CA ILE A 453 17.09 27.84 -5.76
C ILE A 453 18.01 29.03 -5.50
N ALA A 454 19.19 29.08 -6.14
CA ALA A 454 20.16 30.16 -5.98
C ALA A 454 19.60 31.53 -6.39
N ALA A 455 18.66 31.59 -7.34
CA ALA A 455 17.97 32.83 -7.71
C ALA A 455 17.17 33.47 -6.55
N HIS A 456 16.95 32.73 -5.46
CA HIS A 456 16.14 33.16 -4.33
C HIS A 456 16.91 33.23 -3.00
N VAL A 457 18.24 32.99 -2.98
CA VAL A 457 19.04 33.06 -1.75
C VAL A 457 19.46 34.48 -1.38
N ASN A 458 19.69 35.35 -2.37
CA ASN A 458 20.02 36.74 -2.05
C ASN A 458 18.75 37.55 -1.78
N LEU A 459 18.51 37.84 -0.51
CA LEU A 459 17.35 38.58 -0.02
C LEU A 459 17.59 40.09 0.14
N HIS A 460 18.68 40.63 -0.41
CA HIS A 460 18.98 42.07 -0.35
C HIS A 460 17.77 42.90 -0.81
N GLY A 461 17.35 43.88 0.00
CA GLY A 461 16.23 44.77 -0.30
C GLY A 461 14.85 44.10 -0.28
N ARG A 462 14.73 42.84 0.19
CA ARG A 462 13.46 42.10 0.25
C ARG A 462 12.89 42.08 1.67
N PRO A 463 11.56 42.13 1.84
CA PRO A 463 10.93 42.10 3.17
C PRO A 463 11.19 40.81 3.95
N GLU A 464 11.49 39.70 3.26
CA GLU A 464 11.93 38.44 3.86
C GLU A 464 13.16 38.62 4.76
N LEU A 465 14.16 39.38 4.28
CA LEU A 465 15.38 39.66 5.02
C LEU A 465 15.10 40.55 6.22
N ALA A 466 14.27 41.59 6.03
CA ALA A 466 13.89 42.49 7.11
C ALA A 466 13.17 41.73 8.25
N ALA A 467 12.26 40.80 7.91
CA ALA A 467 11.56 39.97 8.89
C ALA A 467 12.51 39.01 9.62
N ALA A 468 13.41 38.34 8.88
CA ALA A 468 14.42 37.47 9.47
C ALA A 468 15.36 38.24 10.41
N GLN A 469 15.86 39.40 9.97
CA GLN A 469 16.78 40.21 10.73
C GLN A 469 16.14 40.75 12.02
N ALA A 470 14.91 41.28 11.94
CA ALA A 470 14.17 41.72 13.13
C ALA A 470 13.98 40.57 14.14
N SER A 471 13.69 39.36 13.67
CA SER A 471 13.59 38.17 14.52
C SER A 471 14.95 37.81 15.16
N ARG A 472 16.04 37.88 14.40
CA ARG A 472 17.41 37.60 14.87
C ARG A 472 17.88 38.60 15.93
N GLU A 473 17.65 39.89 15.70
CA GLU A 473 18.01 40.98 16.62
C GLU A 473 17.22 40.92 17.93
N ALA A 474 16.00 40.39 17.89
CA ALA A 474 15.21 40.09 19.08
C ALA A 474 15.74 38.89 19.90
N GLY A 475 16.81 38.22 19.46
CA GLY A 475 17.40 37.08 20.15
C GLY A 475 16.67 35.75 19.92
N ASN A 476 15.83 35.66 18.90
CA ASN A 476 15.13 34.42 18.60
C ASN A 476 16.08 33.34 18.06
N ALA A 477 15.72 32.08 18.32
CA ALA A 477 16.42 30.93 17.79
C ALA A 477 16.27 30.83 16.25
N PRO A 478 17.19 30.12 15.55
CA PRO A 478 17.19 30.00 14.08
C PRO A 478 15.87 29.58 13.46
N ASN A 479 15.13 28.64 14.05
CA ASN A 479 13.84 28.18 13.55
C ASN A 479 12.80 29.32 13.49
N SER A 480 12.76 30.18 14.50
CA SER A 480 11.87 31.36 14.55
C SER A 480 12.31 32.45 13.56
N VAL A 481 13.62 32.61 13.33
CA VAL A 481 14.15 33.51 12.29
C VAL A 481 13.71 33.05 10.90
N LEU A 482 13.86 31.76 10.60
CA LEU A 482 13.42 31.16 9.35
C LEU A 482 11.90 31.21 9.19
N ALA A 483 11.13 31.04 10.28
CA ALA A 483 9.68 31.11 10.26
C ALA A 483 9.19 32.52 9.90
N ALA A 484 9.87 33.56 10.38
CA ALA A 484 9.55 34.95 10.03
C ALA A 484 9.73 35.20 8.52
N ALA A 485 10.81 34.69 7.92
CA ALA A 485 11.01 34.78 6.47
C ALA A 485 9.98 33.95 5.68
N ALA A 486 9.71 32.71 6.11
CA ALA A 486 8.74 31.83 5.45
C ALA A 486 7.33 32.45 5.41
N ALA A 487 6.93 33.17 6.46
CA ALA A 487 5.62 33.82 6.53
C ALA A 487 5.38 34.84 5.40
N ILE A 488 6.45 35.42 4.84
CA ILE A 488 6.38 36.40 3.75
C ILE A 488 6.22 35.74 2.37
N VAL A 489 6.60 34.46 2.23
CA VAL A 489 6.55 33.68 0.97
C VAL A 489 5.19 32.98 0.79
N GLY A 490 4.12 33.77 0.85
CA GLY A 490 2.74 33.28 0.70
C GLY A 490 2.33 32.92 -0.74
N PRO A 491 1.13 32.34 -0.93
CA PRO A 491 0.68 31.77 -2.21
C PRO A 491 0.66 32.78 -3.38
N LYS A 492 0.35 34.05 -3.10
CA LYS A 492 0.32 35.11 -4.13
C LYS A 492 1.67 35.36 -4.80
N ARG A 493 2.79 35.06 -4.12
CA ARG A 493 4.14 35.24 -4.71
C ARG A 493 4.48 34.19 -5.77
N GLN A 494 3.76 33.07 -5.78
CA GLN A 494 4.05 31.93 -6.63
C GLN A 494 2.93 31.58 -7.60
N GLN A 495 1.76 32.22 -7.46
CA GLN A 495 0.59 31.97 -8.29
C GLN A 495 0.91 31.97 -9.80
N ALA A 496 1.62 32.99 -10.30
CA ALA A 496 1.97 33.09 -11.72
C ALA A 496 2.83 31.91 -12.21
N ALA A 497 3.81 31.46 -11.42
CA ALA A 497 4.67 30.33 -11.79
C ALA A 497 3.90 29.00 -11.76
N ARG A 498 2.99 28.83 -10.80
CA ARG A 498 2.14 27.63 -10.68
C ARG A 498 1.12 27.53 -11.82
N GLU A 499 0.50 28.64 -12.19
CA GLU A 499 -0.43 28.73 -13.33
C GLU A 499 0.30 28.45 -14.66
N ALA A 500 1.47 29.08 -14.87
CA ALA A 500 2.31 28.81 -16.04
C ALA A 500 2.73 27.34 -16.13
N LEU A 501 3.09 26.72 -15.00
CA LEU A 501 3.47 25.32 -14.95
C LEU A 501 2.29 24.39 -15.27
N GLY A 502 1.11 24.64 -14.68
CA GLY A 502 -0.09 23.87 -14.99
C GLY A 502 -0.42 23.90 -16.48
N PHE A 503 -0.36 25.11 -17.07
CA PHE A 503 -0.54 25.30 -18.51
C PHE A 503 0.49 24.51 -19.34
N MET A 504 1.79 24.61 -19.01
CA MET A 504 2.84 23.89 -19.73
C MET A 504 2.64 22.37 -19.67
N LEU A 505 2.34 21.80 -18.50
CA LEU A 505 2.16 20.35 -18.36
C LEU A 505 0.96 19.84 -19.17
N GLU A 506 -0.15 20.55 -19.13
CA GLU A 506 -1.36 20.21 -19.90
C GLU A 506 -1.10 20.27 -21.41
N ARG A 507 -0.51 21.37 -21.89
CA ARG A 507 -0.29 21.59 -23.33
C ARG A 507 0.74 20.65 -23.92
N PHE A 508 1.83 20.37 -23.22
CA PHE A 508 2.83 19.42 -23.69
C PHE A 508 2.31 17.97 -23.70
N HIS A 509 1.44 17.62 -22.76
CA HIS A 509 0.80 16.31 -22.76
C HIS A 509 -0.18 16.17 -23.92
N ALA A 510 -1.02 17.18 -24.16
CA ALA A 510 -1.94 17.22 -25.29
C ALA A 510 -1.20 17.18 -26.65
N ALA A 511 -0.02 17.79 -26.71
CA ALA A 511 0.87 17.77 -27.88
C ALA A 511 1.67 16.46 -28.04
N GLY A 512 1.48 15.47 -27.15
CA GLY A 512 2.13 14.16 -27.27
C GLY A 512 3.61 14.17 -26.93
N LEU A 513 4.07 15.04 -26.01
CA LEU A 513 5.42 14.88 -25.44
C LEU A 513 5.50 13.50 -24.79
N GLY A 514 6.52 12.72 -25.19
CA GLY A 514 6.65 11.31 -24.83
C GLY A 514 6.77 11.05 -23.32
N ASN A 515 6.61 9.78 -22.95
CA ASN A 515 6.72 9.31 -21.56
C ASN A 515 8.04 8.58 -21.29
N GLU A 516 8.89 8.44 -22.32
CA GLU A 516 10.22 7.85 -22.23
C GLU A 516 11.18 8.69 -21.38
N PHE A 517 12.21 8.03 -20.86
CA PHE A 517 13.22 8.69 -20.05
C PHE A 517 13.95 9.76 -20.87
N GLY A 518 13.92 11.00 -20.40
CA GLY A 518 14.54 12.14 -21.09
C GLY A 518 13.66 12.84 -22.13
N ALA A 519 12.37 12.51 -22.25
CA ALA A 519 11.45 13.21 -23.17
C ALA A 519 11.45 14.74 -22.95
N SER A 520 11.49 15.20 -21.69
CA SER A 520 11.58 16.62 -21.35
C SER A 520 12.89 17.31 -21.75
N LEU A 521 13.88 16.54 -22.21
CA LEU A 521 15.18 17.01 -22.69
C LEU A 521 15.29 16.97 -24.22
N SER A 522 14.22 16.58 -24.92
CA SER A 522 14.21 16.35 -26.36
C SER A 522 14.46 17.63 -27.16
N ASP A 523 15.50 17.61 -27.99
CA ASP A 523 15.79 18.67 -28.95
C ASP A 523 14.96 18.52 -30.23
N SER A 524 14.44 17.31 -30.50
CA SER A 524 13.71 16.98 -31.73
C SER A 524 12.20 17.10 -31.62
N PHE A 525 11.66 17.25 -30.41
CA PHE A 525 10.22 17.47 -30.22
C PHE A 525 9.79 18.76 -30.94
N ASP A 526 8.76 18.67 -31.76
CA ASP A 526 8.20 19.83 -32.44
C ASP A 526 7.47 20.72 -31.43
N ILE A 527 8.01 21.90 -31.18
CA ILE A 527 7.45 22.87 -30.22
C ILE A 527 6.41 23.79 -30.86
N ALA A 528 6.28 23.78 -32.20
CA ALA A 528 5.30 24.59 -32.91
C ALA A 528 3.86 24.07 -32.76
N GLN A 529 3.70 22.79 -32.40
CA GLN A 529 2.39 22.17 -32.17
C GLN A 529 1.77 22.51 -30.80
N ILE A 530 2.49 23.22 -29.93
CA ILE A 530 1.99 23.61 -28.61
C ILE A 530 0.92 24.70 -28.76
N ASP A 531 -0.32 24.37 -28.37
CA ASP A 531 -1.44 25.31 -28.39
C ASP A 531 -1.31 26.38 -27.29
N MET A 532 -1.40 27.65 -27.71
CA MET A 532 -1.30 28.84 -26.87
C MET A 532 -2.66 29.34 -26.35
N ALA A 533 -3.78 28.72 -26.72
CA ALA A 533 -5.09 29.15 -26.29
C ALA A 533 -5.19 29.19 -24.75
N GLY A 534 -5.61 30.34 -24.19
CA GLY A 534 -5.74 30.50 -22.73
C GLY A 534 -4.42 30.52 -21.96
N ALA A 535 -3.28 30.75 -22.61
CA ALA A 535 -1.99 30.88 -21.93
C ALA A 535 -2.02 32.03 -20.89
N PRO A 536 -1.45 31.83 -19.69
CA PRO A 536 -1.20 32.92 -18.76
C PRO A 536 -0.13 33.88 -19.31
N ALA A 537 0.18 34.96 -18.59
CA ALA A 537 1.23 35.90 -18.98
C ALA A 537 2.63 35.27 -18.88
N LEU A 538 3.05 34.58 -19.95
CA LEU A 538 4.35 33.89 -20.04
C LEU A 538 5.49 34.83 -20.47
N THR A 539 5.16 35.87 -21.24
CA THR A 539 6.11 36.88 -21.74
C THR A 539 5.61 38.31 -21.44
N SER A 540 6.54 39.26 -21.46
CA SER A 540 6.31 40.70 -21.31
C SER A 540 6.96 41.49 -22.44
N ASP A 541 6.50 42.73 -22.63
CA ASP A 541 7.06 43.65 -23.64
C ASP A 541 8.44 44.18 -23.23
N THR A 542 8.74 44.21 -21.93
CA THR A 542 10.05 44.62 -21.39
C THR A 542 10.83 43.41 -20.89
N PRO A 543 12.18 43.44 -21.01
CA PRO A 543 13.02 42.39 -20.43
C PRO A 543 12.89 42.28 -18.91
N ASP A 544 12.64 41.06 -18.42
CA ASP A 544 12.77 40.72 -17.01
C ASP A 544 14.21 40.31 -16.70
N VAL A 545 14.94 41.17 -15.99
CA VAL A 545 16.36 40.93 -15.64
C VAL A 545 16.53 39.61 -14.89
N ARG A 546 15.60 39.24 -14.01
CA ARG A 546 15.73 38.01 -13.24
C ARG A 546 15.53 36.77 -14.10
N ALA A 547 14.58 36.84 -15.04
CA ALA A 547 14.38 35.79 -16.03
C ALA A 547 15.65 35.59 -16.88
N GLN A 548 16.26 36.68 -17.35
CA GLN A 548 17.48 36.63 -18.16
C GLN A 548 18.66 36.01 -17.41
N VAL A 549 18.91 36.44 -16.16
CA VAL A 549 20.02 35.93 -15.36
C VAL A 549 19.78 34.45 -14.99
N LEU A 550 18.54 34.04 -14.67
CA LEU A 550 18.22 32.64 -14.41
C LEU A 550 18.41 31.77 -15.67
N GLN A 551 17.96 32.22 -16.84
CA GLN A 551 18.18 31.52 -18.11
C GLN A 551 19.67 31.40 -18.44
N ALA A 552 20.43 32.49 -18.27
CA ALA A 552 21.88 32.48 -18.49
C ALA A 552 22.59 31.50 -17.55
N GLY A 553 22.19 31.43 -16.27
CA GLY A 553 22.71 30.46 -15.31
C GLY A 553 22.44 29.01 -15.72
N VAL A 554 21.22 28.71 -16.14
CA VAL A 554 20.86 27.37 -16.66
C VAL A 554 21.67 27.02 -17.91
N GLN A 555 21.82 27.98 -18.83
CA GLN A 555 22.59 27.79 -20.07
C GLN A 555 24.08 27.58 -19.81
N ALA A 556 24.69 28.36 -18.91
CA ALA A 556 26.10 28.25 -18.54
C ALA A 556 26.43 26.89 -17.91
N ARG A 557 25.47 26.29 -17.20
CA ARG A 557 25.57 24.92 -16.67
C ARG A 557 25.34 23.82 -17.72
N GLY A 558 24.95 24.18 -18.94
CA GLY A 558 24.56 23.22 -19.97
C GLY A 558 23.27 22.46 -19.61
N GLY A 559 22.33 23.12 -18.94
CA GLY A 559 21.00 22.59 -18.66
C GLY A 559 20.15 22.52 -19.93
N ARG A 560 19.49 21.38 -20.14
CA ARG A 560 18.59 21.11 -21.27
C ARG A 560 17.14 21.08 -20.81
N SER A 561 16.26 21.63 -21.63
CA SER A 561 14.83 21.69 -21.36
C SER A 561 14.05 22.01 -22.63
N VAL A 562 13.12 21.12 -23.01
CA VAL A 562 12.18 21.38 -24.12
C VAL A 562 11.25 22.55 -23.79
N PHE A 563 10.89 22.72 -22.51
CA PHE A 563 10.01 23.78 -22.03
C PHE A 563 10.68 25.16 -22.12
N LEU A 564 11.97 25.27 -21.76
CA LEU A 564 12.71 26.53 -21.91
C LEU A 564 12.92 26.86 -23.38
N ARG A 565 13.25 25.87 -24.23
CA ARG A 565 13.37 26.06 -25.68
C ARG A 565 12.09 26.60 -26.29
N TRP A 566 10.94 26.04 -25.90
CA TRP A 566 9.64 26.54 -26.32
C TRP A 566 9.35 27.95 -25.80
N LEU A 567 9.57 28.21 -24.51
CA LEU A 567 9.33 29.52 -23.91
C LEU A 567 10.17 30.62 -24.58
N GLN A 568 11.41 30.31 -24.96
CA GLN A 568 12.31 31.21 -25.70
C GLN A 568 11.89 31.45 -27.16
N SER A 569 11.08 30.56 -27.74
CA SER A 569 10.54 30.72 -29.09
C SER A 569 9.32 31.64 -29.17
N LEU A 570 8.70 31.95 -28.02
CA LEU A 570 7.53 32.80 -27.95
C LEU A 570 7.88 34.28 -28.20
N PRO A 571 6.96 35.09 -28.75
CA PRO A 571 7.17 36.52 -28.91
C PRO A 571 7.24 37.24 -27.54
N GLY A 572 8.10 38.27 -27.46
CA GLY A 572 8.33 39.05 -26.23
C GLY A 572 9.47 38.50 -25.37
N HIS A 573 9.53 38.93 -24.11
CA HIS A 573 10.56 38.52 -23.16
C HIS A 573 9.97 37.60 -22.08
N PRO A 574 10.51 36.39 -21.86
CA PRO A 574 10.03 35.51 -20.79
C PRO A 574 10.07 36.17 -19.41
N THR A 575 9.04 35.93 -18.58
CA THR A 575 8.98 36.41 -17.19
C THR A 575 9.72 35.47 -16.23
N GLU A 576 10.16 35.95 -15.06
CA GLU A 576 10.82 35.13 -14.01
C GLU A 576 9.94 33.90 -13.67
N ALA A 577 8.62 34.12 -13.55
CA ALA A 577 7.64 33.08 -13.26
C ALA A 577 7.56 32.01 -14.35
N ALA A 578 7.57 32.40 -15.63
CA ALA A 578 7.51 31.46 -16.75
C ALA A 578 8.81 30.64 -16.87
N VAL A 579 9.97 31.26 -16.64
CA VAL A 579 11.26 30.55 -16.63
C VAL A 579 11.31 29.51 -15.51
N LEU A 580 10.89 29.88 -14.30
CA LEU A 580 10.82 28.96 -13.17
C LEU A 580 9.82 27.83 -13.42
N ALA A 581 8.68 28.12 -14.07
CA ALA A 581 7.71 27.13 -14.48
C ALA A 581 8.28 26.14 -15.51
N ALA A 582 9.01 26.61 -16.53
CA ALA A 582 9.62 25.75 -17.53
C ALA A 582 10.72 24.83 -16.93
N ILE A 583 11.53 25.36 -16.00
CA ILE A 583 12.50 24.56 -15.24
C ILE A 583 11.75 23.47 -14.44
N SER A 584 10.70 23.86 -13.73
CA SER A 584 9.89 22.96 -12.91
C SER A 584 9.19 21.88 -13.74
N ALA A 585 8.66 22.23 -14.92
CA ALA A 585 8.04 21.30 -15.85
C ALA A 585 9.05 20.25 -16.33
N THR A 586 10.27 20.67 -16.63
CA THR A 586 11.35 19.78 -17.08
C THR A 586 11.68 18.72 -16.05
N LEU A 587 11.79 19.16 -14.78
CA LEU A 587 12.10 18.33 -13.62
C LEU A 587 10.94 17.38 -13.26
N ALA A 588 9.71 17.89 -13.30
CA ALA A 588 8.51 17.12 -12.92
C ALA A 588 8.06 16.12 -13.99
N TRP A 589 8.35 16.35 -15.27
CA TRP A 589 7.79 15.56 -16.38
C TRP A 589 8.03 14.06 -16.25
N GLY A 590 9.29 13.63 -16.06
CA GLY A 590 9.64 12.21 -15.96
C GLY A 590 8.93 11.49 -14.80
N PRO A 591 8.98 12.01 -13.56
CA PRO A 591 8.21 11.48 -12.44
C PRO A 591 6.69 11.48 -12.68
N LEU A 592 6.15 12.52 -13.30
CA LEU A 592 4.72 12.70 -13.57
C LEU A 592 4.20 11.70 -14.62
N SER A 593 4.92 11.53 -15.75
CA SER A 593 4.61 10.54 -16.79
C SER A 593 4.66 9.10 -16.26
N ARG A 594 5.53 8.83 -15.28
CA ARG A 594 5.62 7.53 -14.59
C ARG A 594 4.65 7.40 -13.41
N LYS A 595 3.74 8.35 -13.22
CA LYS A 595 2.75 8.40 -12.14
C LYS A 595 3.35 8.29 -10.73
N ARG A 596 4.62 8.70 -10.55
CA ARG A 596 5.30 8.71 -9.23
C ARG A 596 4.88 9.88 -8.36
N ILE A 597 4.61 11.02 -8.98
CA ILE A 597 4.09 12.23 -8.33
C ILE A 597 2.72 12.59 -8.90
N SER A 598 1.94 13.35 -8.15
CA SER A 598 0.67 13.90 -8.65
C SER A 598 0.90 15.19 -9.46
N LEU A 599 -0.10 15.59 -10.25
CA LEU A 599 -0.09 16.91 -10.88
C LEU A 599 0.00 18.05 -9.86
N LEU A 600 -0.64 17.89 -8.70
CA LEU A 600 -0.58 18.86 -7.60
C LEU A 600 0.84 19.02 -7.04
N THR A 601 1.57 17.91 -6.89
CA THR A 601 2.97 17.89 -6.46
C THR A 601 3.82 18.71 -7.42
N ALA A 602 3.68 18.44 -8.73
CA ALA A 602 4.37 19.18 -9.78
C ALA A 602 4.02 20.67 -9.74
N GLN A 603 2.73 21.02 -9.69
CA GLN A 603 2.26 22.42 -9.62
C GLN A 603 2.77 23.19 -8.41
N ASN A 604 3.11 22.51 -7.31
CA ASN A 604 3.64 23.14 -6.10
C ASN A 604 5.17 23.29 -6.11
N PHE A 605 5.85 22.63 -7.05
CA PHE A 605 7.31 22.59 -7.11
C PHE A 605 7.99 23.98 -7.20
N PRO A 606 7.53 24.95 -8.02
CA PRO A 606 8.10 26.30 -8.04
C PRO A 606 8.08 27.00 -6.67
N TRP A 607 7.02 26.77 -5.90
CA TRP A 607 6.87 27.38 -4.57
C TRP A 607 7.89 26.80 -3.59
N TRP A 608 8.13 25.49 -3.65
CA TRP A 608 9.17 24.85 -2.86
C TRP A 608 10.58 25.37 -3.18
N LEU A 609 10.91 25.55 -4.46
CA LEU A 609 12.21 26.10 -4.88
C LEU A 609 12.44 27.50 -4.30
N GLN A 610 11.43 28.37 -4.35
CA GLN A 610 11.53 29.71 -3.72
C GLN A 610 11.64 29.61 -2.20
N LEU A 611 10.85 28.75 -1.55
CA LEU A 611 10.88 28.59 -0.09
C LEU A 611 12.27 28.12 0.38
N PHE A 612 12.87 27.12 -0.28
CA PHE A 612 14.19 26.65 0.07
C PHE A 612 15.27 27.71 -0.13
N GLY A 613 15.24 28.43 -1.25
CA GLY A 613 16.18 29.53 -1.49
C GLY A 613 16.04 30.63 -0.45
N THR A 614 14.80 31.00 -0.11
CA THR A 614 14.51 32.00 0.91
C THR A 614 14.98 31.57 2.30
N LEU A 615 14.79 30.30 2.71
CA LEU A 615 15.22 29.84 4.02
C LEU A 615 16.74 29.71 4.13
N ILE A 616 17.41 29.25 3.06
CA ILE A 616 18.87 29.26 2.99
C ILE A 616 19.38 30.70 3.09
N GLY A 617 18.82 31.63 2.32
CA GLY A 617 19.15 33.05 2.38
C GLY A 617 18.94 33.65 3.77
N ALA A 618 17.75 33.48 4.34
CA ALA A 618 17.35 34.03 5.63
C ALA A 618 18.16 33.49 6.81
N SER A 619 18.81 32.33 6.66
CA SER A 619 19.71 31.81 7.69
C SER A 619 20.98 32.66 7.85
N ALA A 620 21.41 33.36 6.79
CA ALA A 620 22.55 34.27 6.81
C ALA A 620 22.18 35.63 7.41
N ASP A 621 23.16 36.28 8.03
CA ASP A 621 23.00 37.64 8.58
C ASP A 621 22.77 38.68 7.46
N ALA A 622 22.01 39.74 7.75
CA ALA A 622 21.76 40.82 6.80
C ALA A 622 23.04 41.44 6.22
N ALA A 623 24.13 41.48 6.98
CA ALA A 623 25.43 41.97 6.51
C ALA A 623 26.05 41.12 5.37
N ARG A 624 25.53 39.91 5.13
CA ARG A 624 25.99 39.01 4.05
C ARG A 624 25.14 39.12 2.78
N HIS A 625 24.19 40.05 2.74
CA HIS A 625 23.34 40.32 1.58
C HIS A 625 23.70 41.67 0.96
N GLU A 626 24.33 41.64 -0.21
CA GLU A 626 24.72 42.82 -0.97
C GLU A 626 23.98 42.85 -2.32
N GLU A 627 23.91 44.03 -2.94
CA GLU A 627 23.41 44.12 -4.31
C GLU A 627 24.32 43.28 -5.22
N GLY A 628 23.77 42.24 -5.86
CA GLY A 628 24.52 41.35 -6.74
C GLY A 628 25.50 40.38 -6.06
N ARG A 629 25.55 40.28 -4.71
CA ARG A 629 26.40 39.30 -3.99
C ARG A 629 25.72 38.71 -2.76
N PHE A 630 26.00 37.44 -2.45
CA PHE A 630 25.52 36.75 -1.26
C PHE A 630 26.66 35.98 -0.60
N CYS A 631 26.90 36.20 0.69
CA CYS A 631 28.01 35.60 1.44
C CYS A 631 29.38 35.76 0.73
N GLY A 632 29.61 36.93 0.11
CA GLY A 632 30.81 37.21 -0.66
C GLY A 632 30.85 36.63 -2.08
N ILE A 633 29.90 35.77 -2.46
CA ILE A 633 29.81 35.11 -3.78
C ILE A 633 29.01 36.00 -4.74
N ALA A 634 29.55 36.26 -5.93
CA ALA A 634 28.86 37.05 -6.95
C ALA A 634 27.60 36.33 -7.49
N GLN A 635 26.54 37.08 -7.79
CA GLN A 635 25.27 36.54 -8.29
C GLN A 635 25.46 35.68 -9.55
N GLN A 636 26.35 36.12 -10.44
CA GLN A 636 26.72 35.35 -11.62
C GLN A 636 27.29 33.97 -11.24
N GLN A 637 28.25 33.93 -10.31
CA GLN A 637 28.84 32.67 -9.84
C GLN A 637 27.82 31.76 -9.14
N LEU A 638 26.91 32.33 -8.33
CA LEU A 638 25.82 31.58 -7.68
C LEU A 638 24.98 30.82 -8.71
N LEU A 639 24.65 31.46 -9.83
CA LEU A 639 23.74 30.92 -10.83
C LEU A 639 24.46 30.05 -11.86
N GLU A 640 25.71 30.37 -12.24
CA GLU A 640 26.42 29.68 -13.33
C GLU A 640 27.25 28.48 -12.88
N SER A 641 27.76 28.45 -11.64
CA SER A 641 28.74 27.41 -11.24
C SER A 641 28.61 26.88 -9.81
N ALA A 642 28.20 27.68 -8.82
CA ALA A 642 28.14 27.23 -7.44
C ALA A 642 27.10 26.11 -7.25
N SER A 643 27.48 25.02 -6.60
CA SER A 643 26.54 24.00 -6.14
C SER A 643 25.67 24.55 -5.01
N LEU A 644 24.47 23.99 -4.87
CA LEU A 644 23.58 24.35 -3.77
C LEU A 644 24.20 24.01 -2.42
N GLY A 645 25.03 22.96 -2.36
CA GLY A 645 25.82 22.61 -1.17
C GLY A 645 26.80 23.72 -0.76
N GLU A 646 27.53 24.31 -1.70
CA GLU A 646 28.43 25.44 -1.43
C GLU A 646 27.67 26.68 -0.97
N ILE A 647 26.52 26.97 -1.58
CA ILE A 647 25.69 28.11 -1.23
C ILE A 647 25.13 27.97 0.20
N ALA A 648 24.57 26.80 0.53
CA ALA A 648 24.03 26.52 1.85
C ALA A 648 25.14 26.49 2.92
N PHE A 649 26.32 25.96 2.59
CA PHE A 649 27.48 26.02 3.47
C PHE A 649 27.92 27.47 3.74
N ALA A 650 28.01 28.30 2.71
CA ALA A 650 28.39 29.71 2.85
C ALA A 650 27.37 30.51 3.67
N ALA A 651 26.08 30.21 3.50
CA ALA A 651 25.02 30.80 4.33
C ALA A 651 25.21 30.46 5.82
N LEU A 652 25.48 29.17 6.11
CA LEU A 652 25.66 28.66 7.47
C LEU A 652 26.95 29.20 8.14
N LEU A 653 28.08 29.12 7.44
CA LEU A 653 29.42 29.30 8.03
C LEU A 653 30.12 30.60 7.63
N GLY A 654 29.57 31.37 6.69
CA GLY A 654 30.10 32.67 6.29
C GLY A 654 31.39 32.61 5.46
N ARG A 655 31.75 31.44 4.94
CA ARG A 655 32.92 31.24 4.07
C ARG A 655 32.63 30.18 3.01
N THR A 656 33.43 30.12 1.96
CA THR A 656 33.38 29.03 0.99
C THR A 656 33.98 27.74 1.57
N PRO A 657 33.40 26.57 1.26
CA PRO A 657 33.92 25.29 1.75
C PRO A 657 35.16 24.85 0.97
N GLY A 658 36.06 24.12 1.65
CA GLY A 658 36.99 23.20 0.96
C GLY A 658 36.30 21.88 0.61
N GLU A 659 36.96 21.00 -0.14
CA GLU A 659 36.38 19.71 -0.58
C GLU A 659 35.92 18.83 0.61
N ALA A 660 36.76 18.69 1.64
CA ALA A 660 36.44 17.90 2.83
C ALA A 660 35.28 18.51 3.66
N ASP A 661 35.20 19.84 3.72
CA ASP A 661 34.12 20.56 4.40
C ASP A 661 32.79 20.34 3.68
N LEU A 662 32.79 20.50 2.35
CA LEU A 662 31.60 20.31 1.52
C LEU A 662 31.10 18.87 1.61
N PHE A 663 32.00 17.90 1.58
CA PHE A 663 31.66 16.48 1.73
C PHE A 663 31.02 16.20 3.09
N ALA A 664 31.61 16.68 4.19
CA ALA A 664 31.07 16.51 5.54
C ALA A 664 29.68 17.17 5.66
N PHE A 665 29.51 18.37 5.12
CA PHE A 665 28.24 19.07 5.08
C PHE A 665 27.17 18.31 4.31
N GLN A 666 27.46 17.84 3.08
CA GLN A 666 26.52 17.07 2.27
C GLN A 666 26.13 15.74 2.93
N THR A 667 27.09 15.09 3.58
CA THR A 667 26.86 13.87 4.35
C THR A 667 25.88 14.11 5.50
N LEU A 668 26.05 15.20 6.25
CA LEU A 668 25.11 15.59 7.30
C LEU A 668 23.72 15.91 6.75
N VAL A 669 23.65 16.62 5.62
CA VAL A 669 22.38 16.94 4.97
C VAL A 669 21.61 15.65 4.64
N GLY A 670 22.24 14.69 3.95
CA GLY A 670 21.54 13.47 3.56
C GLY A 670 21.12 12.59 4.73
N LEU A 671 21.96 12.46 5.77
CA LEU A 671 21.63 11.69 6.98
C LEU A 671 20.42 12.24 7.75
N LEU A 672 20.20 13.56 7.68
CA LEU A 672 19.25 14.27 8.53
C LEU A 672 17.95 14.65 7.83
N LEU A 673 17.73 14.18 6.59
CA LEU A 673 16.50 14.42 5.83
C LEU A 673 15.25 13.99 6.62
N THR A 674 15.22 12.75 7.12
CA THR A 674 14.07 12.23 7.88
C THR A 674 14.47 11.28 8.99
N ASN A 675 13.71 11.29 10.09
CA ASN A 675 13.78 10.29 11.17
C ASN A 675 12.48 9.46 11.22
N GLY A 676 11.76 9.38 10.09
CA GLY A 676 10.48 8.69 9.99
C GLY A 676 9.26 9.56 10.33
N PRO A 677 8.05 9.00 10.12
CA PRO A 677 6.80 9.75 10.13
C PRO A 677 6.36 10.26 11.49
N GLY A 678 6.81 9.62 12.58
CA GLY A 678 6.46 9.99 13.96
C GLY A 678 7.33 11.11 14.54
N ALA A 679 8.33 11.63 13.80
CA ALA A 679 9.15 12.73 14.29
C ALA A 679 8.29 13.99 14.53
N ILE A 680 8.51 14.69 15.64
CA ILE A 680 7.73 15.88 16.01
C ILE A 680 7.80 16.97 14.92
N SER A 681 8.94 17.11 14.21
CA SER A 681 9.08 18.00 13.05
C SER A 681 8.11 17.64 11.91
N ALA A 682 7.92 16.35 11.63
CA ALA A 682 7.01 15.86 10.59
C ALA A 682 5.54 15.98 11.04
N GLN A 683 5.26 15.69 12.30
CA GLN A 683 3.92 15.83 12.88
C GLN A 683 3.47 17.30 12.92
N GLY A 684 4.38 18.24 13.23
CA GLY A 684 4.11 19.68 13.17
C GLY A 684 3.74 20.14 11.76
N ALA A 685 4.49 19.66 10.75
CA ALA A 685 4.23 19.95 9.34
C ALA A 685 2.86 19.41 8.88
N LYS A 686 2.57 18.14 9.17
CA LYS A 686 1.28 17.50 8.85
C LYS A 686 0.10 18.13 9.59
N GLY A 687 0.31 18.52 10.85
CA GLY A 687 -0.69 19.21 11.65
C GLY A 687 -1.09 20.55 11.02
N ALA A 688 -0.11 21.31 10.52
CA ALA A 688 -0.37 22.57 9.82
C ALA A 688 -1.15 22.38 8.51
N VAL A 689 -0.84 21.33 7.73
CA VAL A 689 -1.62 20.96 6.54
C VAL A 689 -3.05 20.53 6.93
N SER A 690 -3.21 19.72 7.98
CA SER A 690 -4.54 19.33 8.49
C SER A 690 -5.37 20.49 9.00
N ALA A 691 -4.74 21.55 9.50
CA ALA A 691 -5.45 22.76 9.90
C ALA A 691 -6.07 23.52 8.71
N ASP A 692 -5.54 23.35 7.50
CA ASP A 692 -6.11 23.94 6.27
C ASP A 692 -7.05 22.96 5.53
N GLY A 693 -6.98 21.67 5.86
CA GLY A 693 -7.81 20.60 5.30
C GLY A 693 -7.21 20.01 4.00
N PRO A 694 -6.40 18.92 4.07
CA PRO A 694 -5.76 18.33 2.89
C PRO A 694 -6.72 17.82 1.81
N GLU A 695 -7.99 17.59 2.18
CA GLU A 695 -9.05 17.20 1.25
C GLU A 695 -9.47 18.33 0.30
N GLN A 696 -9.08 19.57 0.60
CA GLN A 696 -9.21 20.76 -0.26
C GLN A 696 -7.84 21.41 -0.45
N PRO A 697 -6.97 20.77 -1.27
CA PRO A 697 -5.55 21.09 -1.33
C PRO A 697 -5.23 22.54 -1.70
N GLU A 698 -6.12 23.22 -2.41
CA GLU A 698 -6.02 24.64 -2.77
C GLU A 698 -6.00 25.59 -1.56
N ARG A 699 -6.51 25.15 -0.39
CA ARG A 699 -6.50 25.91 0.86
C ARG A 699 -5.16 25.83 1.59
N VAL A 700 -4.40 24.76 1.36
CA VAL A 700 -3.18 24.47 2.09
C VAL A 700 -2.08 25.43 1.67
N GLN A 701 -1.51 26.14 2.64
CA GLN A 701 -0.41 27.06 2.40
C GLN A 701 0.93 26.39 2.71
N LEU A 702 1.78 26.14 1.70
CA LEU A 702 3.04 25.39 1.88
C LEU A 702 4.01 26.11 2.84
N ASN A 703 4.04 27.44 2.79
CA ASN A 703 4.84 28.24 3.72
C ASN A 703 4.35 28.10 5.17
N LYS A 704 3.03 28.08 5.41
CA LYS A 704 2.45 27.79 6.73
C LYS A 704 2.77 26.37 7.19
N ALA A 705 2.70 25.40 6.28
CA ALA A 705 3.04 24.02 6.58
C ALA A 705 4.52 23.86 7.01
N LEU A 706 5.44 24.56 6.33
CA LEU A 706 6.84 24.66 6.76
C LEU A 706 6.99 25.36 8.12
N ILE A 707 6.22 26.41 8.40
CA ILE A 707 6.19 27.03 9.73
C ILE A 707 5.72 26.03 10.79
N GLY A 708 4.79 25.14 10.46
CA GLY A 708 4.41 24.00 11.31
C GLY A 708 5.60 23.12 11.67
N PHE A 709 6.47 22.81 10.71
CA PHE A 709 7.77 22.16 10.97
C PHE A 709 8.66 23.01 11.88
N LEU A 710 8.90 24.28 11.52
CA LEU A 710 9.84 25.16 12.23
C LEU A 710 9.46 25.37 13.69
N THR A 711 8.15 25.55 13.98
CA THR A 711 7.64 25.72 15.35
C THR A 711 7.70 24.44 16.19
N HIS A 712 7.89 23.29 15.55
CA HIS A 712 8.06 21.98 16.21
C HIS A 712 9.52 21.52 16.23
N THR A 713 10.45 22.44 16.02
CA THR A 713 11.88 22.27 16.28
C THR A 713 12.35 23.25 17.34
N GLY A 714 13.45 22.95 18.02
CA GLY A 714 14.00 23.79 19.09
C GLY A 714 15.13 23.09 19.83
N TYR A 715 15.56 23.65 20.96
CA TYR A 715 16.68 23.11 21.74
C TYR A 715 16.49 21.63 22.12
N ALA A 716 15.26 21.21 22.44
CA ALA A 716 14.95 19.81 22.77
C ALA A 716 14.79 18.88 21.53
N HIS A 717 14.50 19.43 20.36
CA HIS A 717 14.33 18.68 19.11
C HIS A 717 15.03 19.39 17.96
N GLY A 718 16.27 18.98 17.70
CA GLY A 718 17.18 19.60 16.74
C GLY A 718 18.38 20.31 17.37
N GLY A 719 18.31 20.65 18.67
CA GLY A 719 19.40 21.31 19.40
C GLY A 719 20.43 20.40 20.08
N ASN A 720 20.16 19.09 20.22
CA ASN A 720 21.06 18.17 20.95
C ASN A 720 22.48 18.08 20.38
N GLY A 721 22.68 18.39 19.09
CA GLY A 721 24.00 18.46 18.48
C GLY A 721 24.91 19.49 19.16
N TYR A 722 24.35 20.58 19.68
CA TYR A 722 25.10 21.59 20.43
C TYR A 722 25.62 21.05 21.77
N GLU A 723 24.83 20.26 22.49
CA GLU A 723 25.31 19.61 23.74
C GLU A 723 26.52 18.72 23.47
N GLY A 724 26.53 18.02 22.34
CA GLY A 724 27.67 17.23 21.88
C GLY A 724 28.90 18.08 21.57
N ILE A 725 28.72 19.25 20.96
CA ILE A 725 29.81 20.20 20.68
C ILE A 725 30.39 20.78 21.97
N ALA A 726 29.53 21.25 22.87
CA ALA A 726 29.94 21.78 24.17
C ALA A 726 30.70 20.72 24.98
N PHE A 727 30.22 19.47 24.97
CA PHE A 727 30.91 18.34 25.59
C PHE A 727 32.31 18.14 24.98
N LEU A 728 32.43 18.08 23.65
CA LEU A 728 33.72 17.92 22.97
C LEU A 728 34.69 19.07 23.28
N ILE A 729 34.24 20.32 23.25
CA ILE A 729 35.06 21.50 23.56
C ILE A 729 35.64 21.38 24.98
N GLU A 730 34.81 21.00 25.96
CA GLU A 730 35.27 20.84 27.34
C GLU A 730 36.27 19.68 27.48
N GLN A 731 36.05 18.56 26.78
CA GLN A 731 36.98 17.42 26.82
C GLN A 731 38.33 17.78 26.20
N PHE A 732 38.35 18.50 25.08
CA PHE A 732 39.56 18.87 24.36
C PHE A 732 40.23 20.15 24.89
N LYS A 733 39.68 20.76 25.95
CA LYS A 733 40.23 21.97 26.56
C LYS A 733 41.66 21.74 27.07
N GLY A 734 42.61 22.52 26.54
CA GLY A 734 44.02 22.40 26.89
C GLY A 734 44.73 21.18 26.31
N SER A 735 44.13 20.48 25.34
CA SER A 735 44.74 19.32 24.66
C SER A 735 45.87 19.69 23.68
N GLY A 736 45.96 20.96 23.26
CA GLY A 736 46.89 21.39 22.22
C GLY A 736 46.50 21.00 20.80
N LEU A 737 45.26 20.55 20.57
CA LEU A 737 44.78 20.14 19.24
C LEU A 737 44.75 21.32 18.25
N GLU A 738 45.62 21.29 17.24
CA GLU A 738 45.67 22.30 16.16
C GLU A 738 44.74 21.96 14.98
N ASP A 739 44.86 20.74 14.44
CA ASP A 739 44.06 20.28 13.29
C ASP A 739 43.29 18.99 13.61
N PRO A 740 41.95 19.06 13.75
CA PRO A 740 41.12 17.89 14.04
C PRO A 740 41.06 16.87 12.89
N GLY A 741 41.55 17.23 11.70
CA GLY A 741 41.65 16.36 10.54
C GLY A 741 43.03 15.70 10.35
N ALA A 742 44.02 16.00 11.18
CA ALA A 742 45.35 15.41 11.07
C ALA A 742 45.35 13.95 11.58
N PRO A 743 45.96 12.98 10.86
CA PRO A 743 46.13 11.62 11.36
C PRO A 743 47.04 11.56 12.60
N ASP A 744 48.07 12.41 12.63
CA ASP A 744 48.99 12.58 13.76
C ASP A 744 48.66 13.89 14.49
N HIS A 745 47.47 13.92 15.09
CA HIS A 745 46.95 15.10 15.80
C HIS A 745 47.61 15.34 17.17
N GLY A 746 48.55 14.50 17.61
CA GLY A 746 49.33 14.69 18.85
C GLY A 746 48.56 14.58 20.17
N VAL A 747 47.30 14.12 20.15
CA VAL A 747 46.44 14.00 21.35
C VAL A 747 46.29 12.53 21.76
N ASP A 748 46.53 12.20 23.02
CA ASP A 748 46.26 10.87 23.58
C ASP A 748 44.75 10.69 23.87
N LEU A 749 44.03 10.12 22.90
CA LEU A 749 42.58 9.91 22.99
C LEU A 749 42.20 8.91 24.07
N GLN A 750 43.05 7.92 24.37
CA GLN A 750 42.77 6.92 25.40
C GLN A 750 42.85 7.55 26.79
N ALA A 751 43.88 8.37 27.05
CA ALA A 751 43.98 9.13 28.28
C ALA A 751 42.82 10.14 28.44
N LEU A 752 42.41 10.80 27.34
CA LEU A 752 41.29 11.74 27.35
C LEU A 752 39.97 11.02 27.69
N ALA A 753 39.71 9.88 27.05
CA ALA A 753 38.53 9.06 27.30
C ALA A 753 38.51 8.54 28.74
N ALA A 754 39.64 8.03 29.26
CA ALA A 754 39.75 7.56 30.64
C ALA A 754 39.41 8.67 31.65
N LYS A 755 39.96 9.87 31.45
CA LYS A 755 39.65 11.04 32.29
C LYS A 755 38.16 11.39 32.26
N ALA A 756 37.53 11.41 31.09
CA ALA A 756 36.10 11.70 30.93
C ALA A 756 35.23 10.64 31.64
N VAL A 757 35.60 9.36 31.52
CA VAL A 757 34.92 8.24 32.16
C VAL A 757 35.02 8.31 33.69
N ASP A 758 36.20 8.61 34.22
CA ASP A 758 36.42 8.76 35.67
C ASP A 758 35.57 9.90 36.25
N GLN A 759 35.55 11.05 35.58
CA GLN A 759 34.71 12.19 35.99
C GLN A 759 33.22 11.82 35.98
N TYR A 760 32.76 11.11 34.95
CA TYR A 760 31.37 10.66 34.86
C TYR A 760 31.02 9.61 35.91
N ALA A 761 31.93 8.67 36.21
CA ALA A 761 31.77 7.66 37.25
C ALA A 761 31.63 8.30 38.65
N GLN A 762 32.48 9.27 38.96
CA GLN A 762 32.41 10.05 40.20
C GLN A 762 31.09 10.84 40.29
N TYR A 763 30.66 11.48 39.19
CA TYR A 763 29.37 12.16 39.12
C TYR A 763 28.19 11.21 39.41
N LYS A 764 28.15 10.05 38.74
CA LYS A 764 27.12 9.01 38.95
C LYS A 764 27.08 8.56 40.41
N THR A 765 28.25 8.31 41.01
CA THR A 765 28.36 7.87 42.40
C THR A 765 27.82 8.95 43.34
N ARG A 766 28.25 10.21 43.19
CA ARG A 766 27.76 11.34 44.00
C ARG A 766 26.24 11.53 43.90
N LYS A 767 25.66 11.47 42.70
CA LYS A 767 24.21 11.61 42.49
C LYS A 767 23.40 10.48 43.13
N LYS A 768 23.88 9.23 43.00
CA LYS A 768 23.28 8.06 43.67
C LYS A 768 23.33 8.20 45.19
N SER A 769 24.47 8.62 45.74
CA SER A 769 24.62 8.87 47.19
C SER A 769 23.72 10.00 47.69
N ALA A 770 23.41 10.99 46.85
CA ALA A 770 22.50 12.09 47.16
C ALA A 770 21.00 11.76 46.98
N GLY A 771 20.63 10.51 46.66
CA GLY A 771 19.25 10.08 46.49
C GLY A 771 18.55 10.64 45.24
N SER A 772 19.30 11.27 44.32
CA SER A 772 18.76 11.82 43.09
C SER A 772 18.73 10.72 42.01
N LEU A 773 17.53 10.36 41.57
CA LEU A 773 17.33 9.36 40.51
C LEU A 773 17.60 9.91 39.10
N ASP A 774 17.75 11.23 38.97
CA ASP A 774 17.92 11.91 37.69
C ASP A 774 19.41 12.17 37.40
N ILE A 775 20.04 11.21 36.72
CA ILE A 775 21.45 11.23 36.35
C ILE A 775 21.55 11.72 34.91
N ALA A 776 22.27 12.82 34.69
CA ALA A 776 22.53 13.34 33.35
C ALA A 776 23.21 12.27 32.47
N LYS A 777 22.73 12.14 31.23
CA LYS A 777 23.32 11.26 30.23
C LYS A 777 24.50 11.97 29.58
N LEU A 778 25.50 11.20 29.13
CA LEU A 778 26.55 11.75 28.29
C LEU A 778 25.95 12.10 26.91
N PRO A 779 26.11 13.35 26.43
CA PRO A 779 25.66 13.74 25.10
C PRO A 779 26.26 12.82 24.03
N GLY A 780 25.46 12.48 23.01
CA GLY A 780 25.96 11.68 21.88
C GLY A 780 26.18 10.17 22.14
N VAL A 781 25.93 9.70 23.37
CA VAL A 781 26.18 8.31 23.78
C VAL A 781 24.86 7.56 24.04
N ASN A 782 24.77 6.33 23.53
CA ASN A 782 23.64 5.38 23.64
C ASN A 782 22.48 5.59 22.64
N HIS A 783 21.66 4.55 22.42
CA HIS A 783 20.52 4.55 21.51
C HIS A 783 19.30 3.84 22.14
N PRO A 784 18.07 4.41 22.05
CA PRO A 784 16.89 3.87 22.75
C PRO A 784 16.55 2.41 22.40
N VAL A 785 16.76 2.02 21.14
CA VAL A 785 16.38 0.69 20.62
C VAL A 785 17.43 -0.38 20.88
N PHE A 786 18.70 0.01 20.97
CA PHE A 786 19.80 -0.92 21.19
C PHE A 786 20.19 -1.02 22.67
N LYS A 787 19.65 -0.12 23.51
CA LYS A 787 19.75 -0.18 24.96
C LYS A 787 19.47 -1.62 25.42
N ASP A 788 20.47 -2.25 26.02
CA ASP A 788 20.46 -3.62 26.58
C ASP A 788 21.10 -4.76 25.76
N LYS A 789 21.60 -4.54 24.53
CA LYS A 789 22.49 -5.56 23.89
C LYS A 789 23.93 -5.44 24.45
N PRO A 790 24.71 -6.55 24.50
CA PRO A 790 26.09 -6.54 25.01
C PRO A 790 27.02 -5.55 24.28
N VAL A 791 26.85 -5.47 22.95
CA VAL A 791 27.53 -4.50 22.07
C VAL A 791 26.47 -3.79 21.24
N ASN A 792 26.45 -2.46 21.33
CA ASN A 792 25.51 -1.61 20.62
C ASN A 792 26.20 -0.81 19.54
N VAL A 793 25.59 -0.75 18.37
CA VAL A 793 26.12 -0.02 17.24
C VAL A 793 24.99 0.70 16.51
N ASP A 794 25.15 1.99 16.23
CA ASP A 794 24.24 2.74 15.37
C ASP A 794 24.66 2.53 13.90
N PRO A 795 23.80 1.98 13.03
CA PRO A 795 24.16 1.74 11.63
C PRO A 795 24.63 2.98 10.88
N ARG A 796 24.16 4.18 11.27
CA ARG A 796 24.56 5.45 10.65
C ARG A 796 25.99 5.81 11.02
N GLU A 797 26.39 5.62 12.27
CA GLU A 797 27.78 5.87 12.69
C GLU A 797 28.74 4.91 11.99
N VAL A 798 28.41 3.62 11.90
CA VAL A 798 29.24 2.63 11.19
C VAL A 798 29.43 2.99 9.74
N PHE A 799 28.35 3.40 9.08
CA PHE A 799 28.39 3.85 7.70
C PHE A 799 29.35 5.04 7.55
N ILE A 800 29.25 6.04 8.43
CA ILE A 800 30.10 7.23 8.41
C ILE A 800 31.57 6.88 8.68
N ALA A 801 31.83 6.00 9.65
CA ALA A 801 33.17 5.52 9.94
C ALA A 801 33.81 4.87 8.70
N LYS A 802 33.09 3.96 8.03
CA LYS A 802 33.56 3.28 6.81
C LYS A 802 33.74 4.24 5.64
N LEU A 803 32.80 5.17 5.47
CA LEU A 803 32.83 6.15 4.38
C LEU A 803 34.05 7.09 4.51
N ARG A 804 34.36 7.51 5.74
CA ARG A 804 35.55 8.30 6.05
C ARG A 804 36.84 7.52 5.86
N GLU A 805 36.90 6.28 6.34
CA GLU A 805 38.05 5.39 6.18
C GLU A 805 38.38 5.17 4.69
N ALA A 806 37.36 4.90 3.87
CA ALA A 806 37.53 4.73 2.42
C ALA A 806 38.07 5.98 1.70
N ARG A 807 37.87 7.17 2.28
CA ARG A 807 38.37 8.45 1.75
C ARG A 807 39.70 8.89 2.35
N GLY A 808 40.19 8.23 3.40
CA GLY A 808 41.32 8.71 4.19
C GLY A 808 41.02 9.98 5.00
N ASP A 809 39.73 10.24 5.30
CA ASP A 809 39.30 11.43 6.03
C ASP A 809 39.34 11.19 7.55
N HIS A 810 40.20 11.91 8.28
CA HIS A 810 40.32 11.80 9.75
C HIS A 810 39.47 12.85 10.50
N ASN A 811 39.01 12.54 11.71
CA ASN A 811 38.22 13.39 12.59
C ASN A 811 38.41 12.92 14.03
N VAL A 812 39.30 13.60 14.74
CA VAL A 812 39.70 13.27 16.10
C VAL A 812 38.54 13.25 17.10
N PHE A 813 37.50 14.07 16.90
CA PHE A 813 36.34 14.13 17.79
C PHE A 813 35.48 12.88 17.68
N HIS A 814 35.31 12.37 16.47
CA HIS A 814 34.61 11.10 16.23
C HIS A 814 35.38 9.93 16.83
N ASP A 815 36.71 9.93 16.65
CA ASP A 815 37.59 8.89 17.15
C ASP A 815 37.63 8.90 18.70
N PHE A 816 37.55 10.08 19.32
CA PHE A 816 37.34 10.23 20.77
C PHE A 816 36.03 9.60 21.24
N TYR A 817 34.89 9.83 20.56
CA TYR A 817 33.62 9.20 20.95
C TYR A 817 33.70 7.67 20.91
N ARG A 818 34.39 7.09 19.92
CA ARG A 818 34.61 5.64 19.83
C ARG A 818 35.47 5.11 20.98
N ALA A 819 36.53 5.85 21.36
CA ALA A 819 37.33 5.53 22.54
C ALA A 819 36.51 5.66 23.85
N LEU A 820 35.70 6.72 23.97
CA LEU A 820 34.87 6.99 25.14
C LEU A 820 33.87 5.86 25.43
N VAL A 821 33.16 5.37 24.43
CA VAL A 821 32.16 4.31 24.64
C VAL A 821 32.77 2.97 25.01
N GLN A 822 33.97 2.67 24.50
CA GLN A 822 34.74 1.49 24.86
C GLN A 822 35.24 1.60 26.30
N GLN A 823 35.81 2.76 26.66
CA GLN A 823 36.33 3.00 28.00
C GLN A 823 35.24 2.99 29.09
N LEU A 824 34.01 3.44 28.77
CA LEU A 824 32.85 3.35 29.67
C LEU A 824 32.52 1.89 30.05
N PHE A 825 32.74 0.95 29.13
CA PHE A 825 32.55 -0.47 29.35
C PHE A 825 33.73 -1.07 30.11
N ASP A 826 34.95 -0.81 29.67
CA ASP A 826 36.17 -1.38 30.27
C ASP A 826 36.35 -0.94 31.73
N ALA A 827 35.96 0.30 32.07
CA ALA A 827 35.97 0.82 33.45
C ALA A 827 34.77 0.38 34.31
N GLY A 828 33.83 -0.41 33.77
CA GLY A 828 32.65 -0.91 34.50
C GLY A 828 31.59 0.14 34.84
N VAL A 829 31.64 1.34 34.23
CA VAL A 829 30.66 2.42 34.44
C VAL A 829 29.31 2.11 33.77
N SER A 830 29.37 1.30 32.71
CA SER A 830 28.24 0.67 32.02
C SER A 830 28.42 -0.85 31.96
N ARG A 831 27.30 -1.59 31.91
CA ARG A 831 27.31 -3.06 31.72
C ARG A 831 27.48 -3.49 30.26
N ASN A 832 27.21 -2.59 29.32
CA ASN A 832 27.26 -2.83 27.87
C ASN A 832 28.11 -1.77 27.19
N VAL A 833 28.71 -2.10 26.04
CA VAL A 833 29.34 -1.09 25.18
C VAL A 833 28.24 -0.21 24.59
N TYR A 834 28.24 1.08 24.92
CA TYR A 834 27.29 2.03 24.34
C TYR A 834 27.63 2.30 22.88
N CYS A 835 26.63 2.60 22.07
CA CYS A 835 26.89 3.10 20.72
C CYS A 835 27.19 4.60 20.75
N VAL A 836 27.98 5.06 19.78
CA VAL A 836 28.02 6.46 19.35
C VAL A 836 26.77 6.70 18.51
N ASN A 837 25.94 7.67 18.89
CA ASN A 837 24.68 7.93 18.19
C ASN A 837 24.86 8.99 17.08
N VAL A 838 23.80 9.25 16.31
CA VAL A 838 23.85 10.25 15.24
C VAL A 838 24.16 11.67 15.73
N ASP A 839 23.73 12.06 16.94
CA ASP A 839 24.00 13.40 17.48
C ASP A 839 25.51 13.60 17.75
N ALA A 840 26.22 12.56 18.20
CA ALA A 840 27.69 12.58 18.31
C ALA A 840 28.36 12.74 16.94
N VAL A 841 27.85 12.06 15.91
CA VAL A 841 28.36 12.19 14.53
C VAL A 841 28.16 13.62 14.02
N ILE A 842 26.99 14.21 14.26
CA ILE A 842 26.70 15.61 13.90
C ILE A 842 27.69 16.54 14.61
N ALA A 843 27.82 16.41 15.93
CA ALA A 843 28.70 17.23 16.73
C ALA A 843 30.17 17.13 16.27
N ALA A 844 30.67 15.92 16.02
CA ALA A 844 32.05 15.69 15.60
C ALA A 844 32.33 16.26 14.20
N LEU A 845 31.44 16.03 13.23
CA LEU A 845 31.62 16.55 11.87
C LEU A 845 31.51 18.07 11.84
N LEU A 846 30.54 18.64 12.54
CA LEU A 846 30.36 20.09 12.60
C LEU A 846 31.50 20.79 13.34
N LEU A 847 31.95 20.25 14.49
CA LEU A 847 33.07 20.83 15.22
C LEU A 847 34.38 20.80 14.42
N LYS A 848 34.62 19.75 13.61
CA LYS A 848 35.77 19.72 12.69
C LYS A 848 35.78 20.94 11.76
N MET A 849 34.64 21.31 11.18
CA MET A 849 34.50 22.46 10.27
C MET A 849 34.62 23.82 10.98
N LEU A 850 34.28 23.86 12.27
CA LEU A 850 34.23 25.07 13.10
C LEU A 850 35.47 25.26 14.00
N TRP A 851 36.35 24.26 14.11
CA TRP A 851 37.45 24.26 15.09
C TRP A 851 38.43 25.41 14.90
N LYS A 852 38.90 25.64 13.66
CA LYS A 852 39.86 26.72 13.38
C LYS A 852 39.27 28.11 13.66
N PRO A 853 38.08 28.46 13.14
CA PRO A 853 37.42 29.73 13.51
C PRO A 853 37.18 29.90 15.02
N LEU A 854 36.87 28.81 15.73
CA LEU A 854 36.69 28.85 17.18
C LEU A 854 38.01 29.13 17.91
N GLN A 855 39.09 28.47 17.52
CA GLN A 855 40.43 28.67 18.11
C GLN A 855 40.99 30.06 17.81
N SER A 856 40.72 30.61 16.61
CA SER A 856 41.15 31.97 16.26
C SER A 856 40.30 33.07 16.90
N GLY A 857 39.16 32.72 17.51
CA GLY A 857 38.22 33.67 18.11
C GLY A 857 37.33 34.40 17.08
N GLU A 858 37.29 33.94 15.84
CA GLU A 858 36.40 34.46 14.80
C GLU A 858 34.92 34.17 15.10
N ILE A 859 34.64 33.08 15.80
CA ILE A 859 33.29 32.67 16.23
C ILE A 859 33.27 32.37 17.73
N GLY A 860 32.14 32.65 18.37
CA GLY A 860 31.90 32.35 19.77
C GLY A 860 30.91 31.21 19.99
N GLU A 861 30.53 31.04 21.26
CA GLU A 861 29.62 29.99 21.71
C GLU A 861 28.23 30.08 21.05
N ARG A 862 27.72 31.31 20.85
CA ARG A 862 26.43 31.57 20.21
C ARG A 862 26.42 31.18 18.73
N GLU A 863 27.50 31.44 18.01
CA GLU A 863 27.65 31.06 16.61
C GLU A 863 27.71 29.54 16.45
N LEU A 864 28.39 28.83 17.38
CA LEU A 864 28.41 27.36 17.42
C LEU A 864 27.01 26.79 17.62
N GLU A 865 26.25 27.31 18.59
CA GLU A 865 24.87 26.89 18.85
C GLU A 865 23.96 27.14 17.65
N THR A 866 24.09 28.33 17.05
CA THR A 866 23.35 28.72 15.84
C THR A 866 23.67 27.79 14.67
N ALA A 867 24.95 27.46 14.45
CA ALA A 867 25.38 26.55 13.39
C ALA A 867 24.85 25.13 13.63
N ALA A 868 24.96 24.62 14.85
CA ALA A 868 24.49 23.28 15.24
C ALA A 868 22.98 23.11 15.07
N PHE A 869 22.20 24.15 15.38
CA PHE A 869 20.77 24.09 15.17
C PHE A 869 20.42 24.28 13.69
N THR A 870 21.06 25.22 12.98
CA THR A 870 20.73 25.52 11.58
C THR A 870 21.06 24.36 10.63
N ILE A 871 22.16 23.61 10.87
CA ILE A 871 22.48 22.42 10.07
C ILE A 871 21.41 21.33 10.18
N PHE A 872 20.67 21.26 11.29
CA PHE A 872 19.53 20.37 11.43
C PHE A 872 18.33 20.85 10.61
N LEU A 873 18.12 22.17 10.53
CA LEU A 873 16.95 22.76 9.85
C LEU A 873 16.99 22.58 8.33
N TYR A 874 18.15 22.74 7.68
CA TYR A 874 18.27 22.61 6.21
C TYR A 874 17.80 21.25 5.66
N PRO A 875 18.32 20.10 6.09
CA PRO A 875 17.85 18.82 5.58
C PRO A 875 16.43 18.51 6.07
N ARG A 876 16.08 18.92 7.29
CA ARG A 876 14.75 18.66 7.83
C ARG A 876 13.66 19.45 7.11
N MET A 877 13.95 20.62 6.55
CA MET A 877 13.00 21.36 5.72
C MET A 877 12.65 20.57 4.45
N LEU A 878 13.62 19.86 3.84
CA LEU A 878 13.40 19.03 2.66
C LEU A 878 12.57 17.79 3.01
N GLY A 879 12.94 17.07 4.07
CA GLY A 879 12.18 15.90 4.50
C GLY A 879 10.77 16.26 4.96
N CYS A 880 10.58 17.37 5.67
CA CYS A 880 9.25 17.85 6.02
C CYS A 880 8.47 18.35 4.81
N ALA A 881 9.10 18.91 3.77
CA ALA A 881 8.41 19.23 2.52
C ALA A 881 7.83 17.97 1.84
N ALA A 882 8.57 16.86 1.87
CA ALA A 882 8.07 15.57 1.40
C ALA A 882 6.86 15.07 2.22
N GLU A 883 6.91 15.23 3.55
CA GLU A 883 5.78 14.89 4.43
C GLU A 883 4.56 15.79 4.22
N ILE A 884 4.78 17.07 3.90
CA ILE A 884 3.73 18.03 3.58
C ILE A 884 3.06 17.63 2.26
N ASP A 885 3.85 17.33 1.23
CA ASP A 885 3.35 16.92 -0.08
C ASP A 885 2.60 15.57 0.00
N ASP A 886 3.14 14.58 0.69
CA ASP A 886 2.47 13.28 0.85
C ASP A 886 1.16 13.42 1.65
N HIS A 887 1.12 14.27 2.68
CA HIS A 887 -0.14 14.53 3.41
C HIS A 887 -1.13 15.37 2.60
N LEU A 888 -0.67 16.26 1.73
CA LEU A 888 -1.53 17.00 0.81
C LEU A 888 -2.24 16.05 -0.17
N ASN A 889 -1.49 15.09 -0.73
CA ASN A 889 -1.98 14.14 -1.71
C ASN A 889 -2.76 12.96 -1.09
N ARG A 890 -2.28 12.44 0.03
CA ARG A 890 -2.76 11.19 0.65
C ARG A 890 -3.47 11.40 1.98
N GLY A 891 -3.41 12.58 2.57
CA GLY A 891 -3.97 12.85 3.90
C GLY A 891 -5.48 12.98 3.92
N ARG A 892 -6.09 12.46 4.99
CA ARG A 892 -7.39 12.94 5.50
C ARG A 892 -7.16 13.96 6.61
N ASN A 893 -8.21 14.65 7.03
CA ASN A 893 -8.13 15.54 8.20
C ASN A 893 -7.61 14.75 9.41
N MET A 894 -6.48 15.19 9.97
CA MET A 894 -5.83 14.55 11.10
C MET A 894 -6.31 15.23 12.39
N ASP A 895 -6.90 14.45 13.29
CA ASP A 895 -7.14 14.93 14.66
C ASP A 895 -5.84 14.83 15.45
N THR A 896 -5.21 15.98 15.68
CA THR A 896 -3.97 16.09 16.45
C THR A 896 -4.20 16.08 17.96
N ARG A 897 -5.45 16.06 18.44
CA ARG A 897 -5.74 16.00 19.87
C ARG A 897 -5.34 14.65 20.44
N THR A 898 -4.77 14.67 21.64
CA THR A 898 -4.61 13.47 22.47
C THR A 898 -6.01 13.03 22.90
N VAL A 899 -6.35 11.75 22.64
CA VAL A 899 -7.65 11.22 23.07
C VAL A 899 -7.78 11.32 24.58
N ALA A 900 -8.98 11.67 25.07
CA ALA A 900 -9.21 11.89 26.50
C ALA A 900 -8.81 10.68 27.37
N SER A 901 -8.89 9.47 26.83
CA SER A 901 -8.46 8.23 27.50
C SER A 901 -6.96 8.15 27.79
N LEU A 902 -6.13 8.93 27.07
CA LEU A 902 -4.68 9.04 27.31
C LEU A 902 -4.33 10.28 28.16
N CYS A 903 -5.30 11.13 28.46
CA CYS A 903 -5.13 12.27 29.35
C CYS A 903 -5.50 11.87 30.78
N LYS A 904 -4.67 12.23 31.75
CA LYS A 904 -5.00 12.11 33.18
C LYS A 904 -5.13 13.50 33.76
N PHE A 905 -6.27 13.78 34.40
CA PHE A 905 -6.39 14.96 35.24
C PHE A 905 -5.53 14.76 36.49
N VAL A 906 -4.52 15.62 36.66
CA VAL A 906 -3.73 15.68 37.89
C VAL A 906 -4.33 16.81 38.72
N ALA A 907 -5.09 16.41 39.74
CA ALA A 907 -5.74 17.31 40.69
C ALA A 907 -4.74 17.96 41.64
#